data_AF-A0A971J4T0-F1
#
_entry.id   AF-A0A971J4T0-F1
#
_cell.length_a   1.000
_cell.length_b   1.000
_cell.length_c   1.000
_cell.angle_alpha   90.00
_cell.angle_beta   90.00
_cell.angle_gamma   90.00
#
_symmetry.space_group_name_H-M   'P 1'
#
loop_
_entity.id
_entity.type
_entity.pdbx_description
1 polymer ?
#
loop_
_entity_poly.entity_id
_entity_poly.type
_entity_poly.pdbx_seq_one_letter_code
_entity_poly.pdbx_strand_id
1 'polypeptide(L)'
;MGFEQTISAESLFDQSIKTAIGQVECFKDIDVVIGVPFLNEKDILPGVLKIVEKGLEQLHPLRAALILCVGDPAGTEVLEAINLLELKFPHLGFLMKVGSQGRGASIRAILEIAKHLESDVVILAADLKQEGTRGLQPGWISRLLEPIRDEYDLAVASFTRHHNEDVIGSLFLAPLLEAFYGYQMKDPLSGIYAMAHDLVEDYCTEMKFWVDVTRGYGIDPWIITRAIRWNKKICEVQLGAKLAAVSLSKLDYVFQETTRSIFECIKRDEDFWPGDRLIIRTPDAYGEGYEDTPNDVYFPLDDLLQMFKRGYNQYALLYDQVIPEAVRQQIKNTAAPSREQPSGTGLTGLLDSEAWAQSVYGFMFHYWFNPGVCREDLLNALTSTFNGRLAGYFTQMQAAQDRLEGLPAVGRTNLMAAAATALKKEQLTSFLHEKDTFVKKWQEKAQEVKPPLTPAHYLEFIPGIPVVLPKRIEGRAGKVVWTEEIFNQVQSHYQEAFNDFLYNRLQAPGNTGAREIPQFIREFMDNLEKTLEYLLPGDIYTEEGATQVVEGLFRLFSLPRMFSIKTDTLKELLLRFPPLNVIIPAGCRNSRELIERMDVRDAVSLANLAENRKYVDRTLLWVLDNLSPEGMEELDIRPIVLGSKVLDGSLKQGSVSNLNKITTRITISPLSKGVGGRYPRLYFCLHILRHIVLAEDYSNLWRIYARERKNLGSKIRNSLIGRYETDAFCAHNIFENFHHRGLIRLVRSLAGQLEATGQVEQARVLTMMADSYGLSQILDDGTFVPCSAWTWASYSYKGGKGIPTPLSSHVEEKWFNHDLLEQIHTYLGYDPNEIMHMVGQFIGEGKAGENLLDVLLGAKPKDVIVVPQDTADYPPAQPLVRHPNNPILLPIKEHFWESKYVLNAGAVRIKDRVYLLYRAFGDDEISRIGLAITDGYNVLERLPDPIFVPENEKEKKGCEDPRVVIVDDELYMLYTAYDGSIAQISAASIKIDDFLNRRFDRWKRRGHAFEDIWDKDAILFPEKIRDKYVIYHRIEPSVWVSYMDSLEFPVPKENHSIIFGPRAGRMWDSLKIGAGTQPLKTRYGWLMVYHGVDRNRVYRLGVILVDFSAPERLLYRSPNPVLSPETEHEIGTDDCWVPNVVFTCGAVPAEDKDILDDDDKILVYYGAADTYICLATATVGDLIPEAVRRTLDTGRS
;
A
#
# COMPACT_ATOMS: atom_id res chain seq x y z
N MET A 1 -12.71 33.17 -19.43
CA MET A 1 -12.50 33.59 -18.03
C MET A 1 -11.32 32.79 -17.51
N GLY A 2 -10.23 33.45 -17.15
CA GLY A 2 -9.05 32.76 -16.64
C GLY A 2 -9.37 32.14 -15.29
N PHE A 3 -9.20 30.83 -15.17
CA PHE A 3 -9.14 30.17 -13.87
C PHE A 3 -7.81 30.59 -13.23
N GLU A 4 -7.83 31.57 -12.33
CA GLU A 4 -6.77 31.69 -11.33
C GLU A 4 -6.74 30.36 -10.57
N GLN A 5 -5.64 29.63 -10.67
CA GLN A 5 -5.40 28.44 -9.85
C GLN A 5 -5.39 28.87 -8.39
N THR A 6 -6.47 28.60 -7.67
CA THR A 6 -6.53 28.76 -6.22
C THR A 6 -5.43 27.89 -5.61
N ILE A 7 -4.42 28.50 -5.01
CA ILE A 7 -3.34 27.79 -4.32
C ILE A 7 -3.97 26.98 -3.18
N SER A 8 -3.69 25.67 -3.10
CA SER A 8 -4.25 24.82 -2.05
C SER A 8 -3.71 25.20 -0.67
N ALA A 9 -4.51 24.95 0.38
CA ALA A 9 -4.10 25.15 1.78
C ALA A 9 -2.80 24.40 2.12
N GLU A 10 -2.61 23.21 1.55
CA GLU A 10 -1.40 22.41 1.72
C GLU A 10 -0.18 23.05 1.04
N SER A 11 -0.33 23.61 -0.16
CA SER A 11 0.76 24.34 -0.82
C SER A 11 1.18 25.59 -0.03
N LEU A 12 0.21 26.26 0.61
CA LEU A 12 0.50 27.39 1.51
C LEU A 12 1.23 26.92 2.77
N PHE A 13 0.86 25.77 3.33
CA PHE A 13 1.57 25.13 4.45
C PHE A 13 3.02 24.83 4.07
N ASP A 14 3.25 24.13 2.96
CA ASP A 14 4.59 23.76 2.49
C ASP A 14 5.50 24.98 2.27
N GLN A 15 4.94 26.10 1.78
CA GLN A 15 5.67 27.36 1.63
C GLN A 15 6.08 27.96 2.99
N SER A 16 5.20 27.90 4.00
CA SER A 16 5.54 28.31 5.37
C SER A 16 6.68 27.45 5.94
N ILE A 17 6.59 26.14 5.79
CA ILE A 17 7.61 25.20 6.29
C ILE A 17 8.95 25.42 5.59
N LYS A 18 8.97 25.50 4.26
CA LYS A 18 10.20 25.71 3.48
C LYS A 18 10.94 26.99 3.90
N THR A 19 10.19 28.05 4.18
CA THR A 19 10.75 29.32 4.65
C THR A 19 11.38 29.17 6.04
N ALA A 20 10.69 28.48 6.96
CA ALA A 20 11.18 28.24 8.31
C ALA A 20 12.39 27.29 8.34
N ILE A 21 12.40 26.23 7.51
CA ILE A 21 13.54 25.32 7.35
C ILE A 21 14.80 26.10 6.98
N GLY A 22 14.72 26.98 5.97
CA GLY A 22 15.87 27.81 5.57
C GLY A 22 16.38 28.75 6.67
N GLN A 23 15.57 29.09 7.67
CA GLN A 23 16.00 29.88 8.83
C GLN A 23 16.68 29.01 9.90
N VAL A 24 16.22 27.77 10.09
CA VAL A 24 16.80 26.88 11.11
C VAL A 24 18.06 26.15 10.64
N GLU A 25 18.38 26.14 9.35
CA GLU A 25 19.62 25.54 8.79
C GLU A 25 20.92 26.06 9.44
N CYS A 26 20.89 27.25 10.03
CA CYS A 26 22.02 27.82 10.76
C CYS A 26 22.28 27.13 12.12
N PHE A 27 21.30 26.43 12.67
CA PHE A 27 21.43 25.69 13.93
C PHE A 27 21.91 24.26 13.63
N LYS A 28 22.99 23.84 14.28
CA LYS A 28 23.55 22.49 14.15
C LYS A 28 23.42 21.72 15.46
N ASP A 29 23.24 20.41 15.34
CA ASP A 29 23.26 19.46 16.46
C ASP A 29 22.21 19.75 17.55
N ILE A 30 21.00 20.18 17.17
CA ILE A 30 19.87 20.39 18.10
C ILE A 30 19.36 19.04 18.60
N ASP A 31 19.42 18.82 19.92
CA ASP A 31 18.94 17.57 20.54
C ASP A 31 17.42 17.58 20.72
N VAL A 32 16.87 18.75 21.08
CA VAL A 32 15.46 18.90 21.42
C VAL A 32 14.90 20.22 20.89
N VAL A 33 13.71 20.15 20.32
CA VAL A 33 12.90 21.31 19.93
C VAL A 33 11.79 21.49 20.97
N ILE A 34 11.75 22.66 21.62
CA ILE A 34 10.61 23.07 22.44
C ILE A 34 9.65 23.87 21.58
N GLY A 35 8.57 23.22 21.16
CA GLY A 35 7.53 23.79 20.32
C GLY A 35 6.42 24.47 21.09
N VAL A 36 6.05 25.70 20.70
CA VAL A 36 4.93 26.42 21.29
C VAL A 36 4.02 26.98 20.18
N PRO A 37 2.88 26.33 19.87
CA PRO A 37 1.86 26.88 18.98
C PRO A 37 1.13 28.04 19.68
N PHE A 38 0.98 29.18 19.00
CA PHE A 38 0.35 30.39 19.56
C PHE A 38 -0.69 31.03 18.64
N LEU A 39 -1.60 31.80 19.23
CA LEU A 39 -2.67 32.53 18.52
C LEU A 39 -2.66 34.02 18.86
N ASN A 40 -2.89 34.40 20.12
CA ASN A 40 -2.97 35.80 20.53
C ASN A 40 -2.51 36.03 21.99
N GLU A 41 -1.67 35.15 22.54
CA GLU A 41 -1.23 35.14 23.94
C GLU A 41 -0.08 36.12 24.24
N LYS A 42 -0.15 37.36 23.74
CA LYS A 42 1.00 38.31 23.76
C LYS A 42 1.50 38.64 25.18
N ASP A 43 0.59 38.71 26.15
CA ASP A 43 0.91 39.09 27.53
C ASP A 43 1.42 37.90 28.37
N ILE A 44 1.28 36.67 27.86
CA ILE A 44 1.56 35.42 28.60
C ILE A 44 2.81 34.74 28.05
N LEU A 45 2.90 34.59 26.73
CA LEU A 45 3.91 33.78 26.08
C LEU A 45 5.36 34.21 26.40
N PRO A 46 5.72 35.50 26.42
CA PRO A 46 7.08 35.93 26.82
C PRO A 46 7.49 35.45 28.22
N GLY A 47 6.54 35.38 29.16
CA GLY A 47 6.77 34.84 30.50
C GLY A 47 6.97 33.33 30.48
N VAL A 48 6.17 32.61 29.70
CA VAL A 48 6.29 31.15 29.48
C VAL A 48 7.66 30.80 28.94
N LEU A 49 8.14 31.49 27.90
CA LEU A 49 9.44 31.20 27.27
C LEU A 49 10.63 31.40 28.24
N LYS A 50 10.55 32.38 29.14
CA LYS A 50 11.57 32.57 30.20
C LYS A 50 11.58 31.44 31.24
N ILE A 51 10.44 30.81 31.50
CA ILE A 51 10.36 29.65 32.41
C ILE A 51 10.90 28.40 31.69
N VAL A 52 10.57 28.23 30.41
CA VAL A 52 11.10 27.17 29.55
C VAL A 52 12.62 27.23 29.49
N GLU A 53 13.21 28.42 29.27
CA GLU A 53 14.66 28.63 29.30
C GLU A 53 15.29 28.13 30.61
N LYS A 54 14.72 28.51 31.75
CA LYS A 54 15.19 28.04 33.07
C LYS A 54 15.10 26.52 33.22
N GLY A 55 14.09 25.90 32.61
CA GLY A 55 13.95 24.44 32.59
C GLY A 55 15.03 23.77 31.74
N LEU A 56 15.35 24.35 30.57
CA LEU A 56 16.44 23.89 29.71
C LEU A 56 17.81 24.03 30.38
N GLU A 57 18.04 25.08 31.17
CA GLU A 57 19.28 25.23 31.94
C GLU A 57 19.50 24.12 32.98
N GLN A 58 18.44 23.48 33.46
CA GLN A 58 18.49 22.42 34.47
C GLN A 58 18.71 21.03 33.86
N LEU A 59 18.61 20.89 32.54
CA LEU A 59 18.76 19.62 31.83
C LEU A 59 20.23 19.27 31.63
N HIS A 60 20.70 18.20 32.28
CA HIS A 60 22.04 17.66 32.08
C HIS A 60 22.01 16.13 31.88
N PRO A 61 22.68 15.60 30.84
CA PRO A 61 23.36 16.31 29.76
C PRO A 61 22.36 16.87 28.71
N LEU A 62 22.60 18.07 28.20
CA LEU A 62 21.93 18.67 27.04
C LEU A 62 23.01 19.36 26.20
N ARG A 63 23.16 18.99 24.92
CA ARG A 63 24.17 19.59 24.02
C ARG A 63 23.62 20.88 23.42
N ALA A 64 22.43 20.82 22.82
CA ALA A 64 21.75 21.99 22.27
C ALA A 64 20.22 21.83 22.22
N ALA A 65 19.50 22.94 22.31
CA ALA A 65 18.05 23.00 22.22
C ALA A 65 17.61 24.23 21.40
N LEU A 66 16.47 24.12 20.72
CA LEU A 66 15.83 25.21 19.98
C LEU A 66 14.43 25.46 20.52
N ILE A 67 14.09 26.72 20.80
CA ILE A 67 12.72 27.11 21.16
C ILE A 67 12.01 27.60 19.90
N LEU A 68 10.97 26.89 19.46
CA LEU A 68 10.26 27.15 18.21
C LEU A 68 8.82 27.57 18.48
N CYS A 69 8.46 28.80 18.12
CA CYS A 69 7.11 29.33 18.27
C CYS A 69 6.43 29.44 16.90
N VAL A 70 5.29 28.77 16.72
CA VAL A 70 4.56 28.77 15.45
C VAL A 70 3.16 29.35 15.60
N GLY A 71 2.92 30.47 14.93
CA GLY A 71 1.74 31.29 15.11
C GLY A 71 0.70 31.18 13.99
N ASP A 72 -0.55 31.37 14.37
CA ASP A 72 -1.61 31.73 13.43
C ASP A 72 -1.36 33.12 12.80
N PRO A 73 -1.77 33.40 11.55
CA PRO A 73 -1.70 34.74 10.95
C PRO A 73 -2.17 35.89 11.86
N ALA A 74 -3.14 35.65 12.75
CA ALA A 74 -3.63 36.65 13.70
C ALA A 74 -2.58 37.04 14.78
N GLY A 75 -1.56 36.23 15.02
CA GLY A 75 -0.57 36.39 16.09
C GLY A 75 0.56 37.37 15.82
N THR A 76 0.36 38.39 14.99
CA THR A 76 1.41 39.33 14.59
C THR A 76 2.05 40.04 15.80
N GLU A 77 1.25 40.53 16.74
CA GLU A 77 1.74 41.18 17.96
C GLU A 77 2.53 40.21 18.87
N VAL A 78 2.16 38.93 18.88
CA VAL A 78 2.86 37.89 19.65
C VAL A 78 4.23 37.61 19.03
N LEU A 79 4.31 37.53 17.70
CA LEU A 79 5.57 37.33 16.99
C LEU A 79 6.55 38.49 17.22
N GLU A 80 6.06 39.74 17.20
CA GLU A 80 6.87 40.91 17.55
C GLU A 80 7.43 40.80 18.98
N ALA A 81 6.60 40.38 19.95
CA ALA A 81 7.04 40.16 21.32
C ALA A 81 8.09 39.04 21.43
N ILE A 82 7.94 37.95 20.68
CA ILE A 82 8.93 36.86 20.63
C ILE A 82 10.27 37.36 20.06
N ASN A 83 10.25 38.08 18.94
CA ASN A 83 11.46 38.58 18.28
C ASN A 83 12.26 39.60 19.11
N LEU A 84 11.61 40.24 20.08
CA LEU A 84 12.24 41.18 21.01
C LEU A 84 12.81 40.50 22.27
N LEU A 85 12.62 39.18 22.45
CA LEU A 85 13.15 38.45 23.59
C LEU A 85 14.64 38.17 23.41
N GLU A 86 15.40 38.38 24.49
CA GLU A 86 16.77 37.89 24.62
C GLU A 86 16.76 36.63 25.49
N LEU A 87 16.89 35.47 24.86
CA LEU A 87 17.04 34.16 25.51
C LEU A 87 18.46 33.62 25.25
N LYS A 88 19.01 32.86 26.20
CA LYS A 88 20.30 32.17 26.12
C LYS A 88 20.29 31.03 25.10
N PHE A 89 19.16 30.34 24.96
CA PHE A 89 18.95 29.33 23.93
C PHE A 89 18.42 29.98 22.65
N PRO A 90 18.82 29.48 21.47
CA PRO A 90 18.29 29.98 20.21
C PRO A 90 16.76 29.81 20.19
N HIS A 91 16.07 30.80 19.65
CA HIS A 91 14.63 30.76 19.47
C HIS A 91 14.23 31.33 18.11
N LEU A 92 13.14 30.79 17.55
CA LEU A 92 12.59 31.24 16.28
C LEU A 92 11.06 31.34 16.40
N GLY A 93 10.50 32.47 15.98
CA GLY A 93 9.07 32.67 15.82
C GLY A 93 8.72 32.89 14.34
N PHE A 94 7.63 32.28 13.85
CA PHE A 94 7.05 32.66 12.55
C PHE A 94 5.54 32.42 12.51
N LEU A 95 4.86 33.04 11.54
CA LEU A 95 3.42 32.85 11.30
C LEU A 95 3.17 31.96 10.08
N MET A 96 2.15 31.14 10.15
CA MET A 96 1.62 30.38 9.02
C MET A 96 0.99 31.32 7.97
N LYS A 97 0.94 30.90 6.71
CA LYS A 97 0.24 31.66 5.66
C LYS A 97 -1.28 31.56 5.84
N VAL A 98 -1.99 32.63 5.49
CA VAL A 98 -3.47 32.69 5.51
C VAL A 98 -4.03 31.59 4.61
N GLY A 99 -4.87 30.72 5.16
CA GLY A 99 -5.42 29.53 4.52
C GLY A 99 -4.79 28.20 4.98
N SER A 100 -3.66 28.23 5.69
CA SER A 100 -2.90 27.05 6.17
C SER A 100 -2.79 26.96 7.69
N GLN A 101 -3.60 27.71 8.42
CA GLN A 101 -3.51 27.89 9.87
C GLN A 101 -4.39 26.92 10.70
N GLY A 102 -4.15 26.90 12.01
CA GLY A 102 -4.84 26.06 12.99
C GLY A 102 -3.86 25.48 14.02
N ARG A 103 -4.32 25.14 15.23
CA ARG A 103 -3.43 24.61 16.29
C ARG A 103 -2.67 23.36 15.81
N GLY A 104 -3.37 22.42 15.18
CA GLY A 104 -2.78 21.20 14.66
C GLY A 104 -1.84 21.45 13.48
N ALA A 105 -2.11 22.44 12.62
CA ALA A 105 -1.14 22.89 11.61
C ALA A 105 0.13 23.45 12.24
N SER A 106 0.03 24.28 13.29
CA SER A 106 1.21 24.77 14.02
C SER A 106 1.99 23.64 14.68
N ILE A 107 1.31 22.63 15.25
CA ILE A 107 1.97 21.44 15.80
C ILE A 107 2.68 20.67 14.69
N ARG A 108 2.00 20.40 13.56
CA ARG A 108 2.61 19.73 12.41
C ARG A 108 3.83 20.49 11.91
N ALA A 109 3.78 21.82 11.84
CA ALA A 109 4.92 22.64 11.43
C ALA A 109 6.13 22.46 12.36
N ILE A 110 5.88 22.41 13.69
CA ILE A 110 6.93 22.11 14.67
C ILE A 110 7.51 20.71 14.42
N LEU A 111 6.65 19.71 14.19
CA LEU A 111 7.08 18.34 13.92
C LEU A 111 7.91 18.23 12.63
N GLU A 112 7.51 18.89 11.54
CA GLU A 112 8.25 18.88 10.26
C GLU A 112 9.63 19.56 10.39
N ILE A 113 9.72 20.63 11.17
CA ILE A 113 11.00 21.30 11.46
C ILE A 113 11.87 20.43 12.37
N ALA A 114 11.31 19.81 13.39
CA ALA A 114 12.06 18.91 14.26
C ALA A 114 12.51 17.62 13.54
N LYS A 115 11.70 17.13 12.60
CA LYS A 115 12.09 16.06 11.67
C LYS A 115 13.31 16.48 10.87
N HIS A 116 13.30 17.68 10.29
CA HIS A 116 14.44 18.20 9.54
C HIS A 116 15.72 18.36 10.40
N LEU A 117 15.56 18.74 11.67
CA LEU A 117 16.66 18.89 12.62
C LEU A 117 17.11 17.58 13.29
N GLU A 118 16.44 16.47 12.99
CA GLU A 118 16.69 15.15 13.62
C GLU A 118 16.56 15.19 15.16
N SER A 119 15.61 15.96 15.69
CA SER A 119 15.47 16.26 17.12
C SER A 119 14.24 15.62 17.78
N ASP A 120 14.35 15.33 19.09
CA ASP A 120 13.20 15.08 19.95
C ASP A 120 12.36 16.35 20.11
N VAL A 121 11.07 16.21 20.43
CA VAL A 121 10.15 17.36 20.53
C VAL A 121 9.45 17.40 21.87
N VAL A 122 9.32 18.60 22.44
CA VAL A 122 8.36 18.90 23.52
C VAL A 122 7.39 19.97 23.02
N ILE A 123 6.10 19.64 22.96
CA ILE A 123 5.02 20.57 22.62
C ILE A 123 4.40 21.12 23.90
N LEU A 124 4.42 22.44 24.07
CA LEU A 124 3.79 23.15 25.19
C LEU A 124 2.60 23.97 24.71
N ALA A 125 1.70 24.37 25.61
CA ALA A 125 0.63 25.31 25.29
C ALA A 125 1.08 26.76 25.53
N ALA A 126 0.68 27.70 24.65
CA ALA A 126 1.01 29.12 24.82
C ALA A 126 0.27 29.80 25.99
N ASP A 127 -0.84 29.23 26.46
CA ASP A 127 -1.70 29.77 27.51
C ASP A 127 -1.33 29.29 28.94
N LEU A 128 -0.15 28.69 29.10
CA LEU A 128 0.37 28.27 30.39
C LEU A 128 0.65 29.47 31.31
N LYS A 129 0.28 29.35 32.59
CA LYS A 129 0.48 30.39 33.61
C LYS A 129 1.27 29.85 34.79
N GLN A 130 1.98 30.73 35.47
CA GLN A 130 2.68 30.47 36.73
C GLN A 130 2.14 31.40 37.82
N GLU A 131 1.72 30.83 38.95
CA GLU A 131 1.29 31.56 40.14
C GLU A 131 2.06 31.05 41.37
N GLY A 132 3.21 31.66 41.66
CA GLY A 132 4.11 31.18 42.72
C GLY A 132 4.59 29.75 42.42
N THR A 133 4.24 28.81 43.29
CA THR A 133 4.58 27.38 43.14
C THR A 133 3.56 26.58 42.31
N ARG A 134 2.45 27.21 41.88
CA ARG A 134 1.37 26.60 41.09
C ARG A 134 1.56 26.85 39.59
N GLY A 135 1.05 25.94 38.75
CA GLY A 135 1.10 26.10 37.29
C GLY A 135 2.44 25.70 36.67
N LEU A 136 2.83 26.34 35.57
CA LEU A 136 4.06 26.02 34.82
C LEU A 136 5.31 26.24 35.68
N GLN A 137 6.17 25.22 35.77
CA GLN A 137 7.42 25.26 36.52
C GLN A 137 8.60 24.80 35.64
N PRO A 138 9.84 25.28 35.89
CA PRO A 138 11.01 24.89 35.12
C PRO A 138 11.20 23.37 35.01
N GLY A 139 10.94 22.62 36.09
CA GLY A 139 11.07 21.16 36.13
C GLY A 139 10.07 20.38 35.25
N TRP A 140 9.06 21.05 34.65
CA TRP A 140 8.16 20.37 33.69
C TRP A 140 8.93 19.91 32.45
N ILE A 141 9.93 20.67 32.02
CA ILE A 141 10.71 20.35 30.81
C ILE A 141 11.50 19.06 31.00
N SER A 142 12.18 18.90 32.14
CA SER A 142 12.92 17.67 32.43
C SER A 142 11.99 16.47 32.61
N ARG A 143 10.88 16.62 33.33
CA ARG A 143 9.89 15.55 33.53
C ARG A 143 9.26 15.04 32.24
N LEU A 144 9.05 15.92 31.26
CA LEU A 144 8.51 15.53 29.95
C LEU A 144 9.58 14.85 29.08
N LEU A 145 10.83 15.29 29.16
CA LEU A 145 11.90 14.83 28.28
C LEU A 145 12.64 13.57 28.78
N GLU A 146 12.76 13.38 30.09
CA GLU A 146 13.42 12.22 30.69
C GLU A 146 12.82 10.87 30.24
N PRO A 147 11.48 10.66 30.21
CA PRO A 147 10.89 9.42 29.71
C PRO A 147 11.25 9.13 28.25
N ILE A 148 11.33 10.18 27.43
CA ILE A 148 11.67 10.08 26.01
C ILE A 148 13.12 9.63 25.81
N ARG A 149 14.02 10.15 26.64
CA ARG A 149 15.45 9.79 26.64
C ARG A 149 15.72 8.37 27.15
N ASP A 150 14.79 7.80 27.90
CA ASP A 150 14.87 6.43 28.39
C ASP A 150 14.22 5.47 27.37
N GLU A 151 13.01 4.98 27.63
CA GLU A 151 12.37 3.97 26.78
C GLU A 151 11.08 4.41 26.07
N TYR A 152 10.48 5.54 26.43
CA TYR A 152 9.16 5.93 25.91
C TYR A 152 9.25 6.67 24.58
N ASP A 153 8.26 6.48 23.72
CA ASP A 153 8.16 7.15 22.42
C ASP A 153 7.27 8.40 22.51
N LEU A 154 6.25 8.36 23.36
CA LEU A 154 5.31 9.45 23.61
C LEU A 154 5.11 9.63 25.12
N ALA A 155 5.34 10.84 25.59
CA ALA A 155 5.00 11.28 26.94
C ALA A 155 3.83 12.27 26.84
N VAL A 156 2.70 11.93 27.47
CA VAL A 156 1.50 12.77 27.51
C VAL A 156 1.41 13.42 28.89
N ALA A 157 1.25 14.74 28.96
CA ALA A 157 1.03 15.38 30.24
C ALA A 157 -0.29 14.92 30.89
N SER A 158 -0.29 14.66 32.19
CA SER A 158 -1.48 14.43 33.01
C SER A 158 -1.53 15.49 34.10
N PHE A 159 -2.55 16.35 34.08
CA PHE A 159 -2.71 17.43 35.07
C PHE A 159 -3.57 17.02 36.28
N THR A 160 -3.36 17.73 37.38
CA THR A 160 -4.34 17.78 38.48
C THR A 160 -5.41 18.81 38.13
N ARG A 161 -6.62 18.35 37.80
CA ARG A 161 -7.70 19.17 37.24
C ARG A 161 -8.89 19.33 38.18
N HIS A 162 -9.59 20.45 38.06
CA HIS A 162 -10.92 20.57 38.63
C HIS A 162 -11.87 19.59 37.91
N HIS A 163 -12.85 19.03 38.60
CA HIS A 163 -13.73 17.99 38.05
C HIS A 163 -14.64 18.48 36.90
N ASN A 164 -14.69 19.79 36.66
CA ASN A 164 -15.39 20.43 35.54
C ASN A 164 -14.44 20.94 34.44
N GLU A 165 -13.11 20.79 34.56
CA GLU A 165 -12.17 21.41 33.62
C GLU A 165 -12.09 20.67 32.28
N ASP A 166 -11.84 19.36 32.30
CA ASP A 166 -11.73 18.51 31.10
C ASP A 166 -12.96 17.59 30.94
N VAL A 167 -14.09 18.20 30.58
CA VAL A 167 -15.34 17.46 30.36
C VAL A 167 -15.38 16.73 29.01
N ILE A 168 -14.67 17.24 27.99
CA ILE A 168 -14.58 16.57 26.67
C ILE A 168 -13.75 15.30 26.80
N GLY A 169 -12.56 15.39 27.40
CA GLY A 169 -11.68 14.24 27.58
C GLY A 169 -12.35 13.16 28.42
N SER A 170 -12.97 13.54 29.54
CA SER A 170 -13.50 12.56 30.50
C SER A 170 -14.89 11.98 30.19
N LEU A 171 -15.79 12.73 29.53
CA LEU A 171 -17.16 12.25 29.23
C LEU A 171 -17.34 11.73 27.80
N PHE A 172 -16.37 11.97 26.91
CA PHE A 172 -16.47 11.61 25.49
C PHE A 172 -15.23 10.87 24.98
N LEU A 173 -14.04 11.49 24.99
CA LEU A 173 -12.87 10.90 24.33
C LEU A 173 -12.31 9.67 25.06
N ALA A 174 -12.10 9.73 26.38
CA ALA A 174 -11.57 8.61 27.14
C ALA A 174 -12.46 7.36 27.08
N PRO A 175 -13.80 7.45 27.21
CA PRO A 175 -14.69 6.31 26.96
C PRO A 175 -14.53 5.68 25.57
N LEU A 176 -14.36 6.49 24.52
CA LEU A 176 -14.16 5.99 23.15
C LEU A 176 -12.78 5.34 22.97
N LEU A 177 -11.73 5.90 23.57
CA LEU A 177 -10.39 5.29 23.57
C LEU A 177 -10.40 3.92 24.27
N GLU A 178 -11.08 3.80 25.40
CA GLU A 178 -11.18 2.52 26.09
C GLU A 178 -12.06 1.52 25.30
N ALA A 179 -13.19 1.98 24.74
CA ALA A 179 -14.10 1.13 23.98
C ALA A 179 -13.50 0.61 22.67
N PHE A 180 -12.85 1.47 21.88
CA PHE A 180 -12.35 1.12 20.54
C PHE A 180 -10.86 0.79 20.49
N TYR A 181 -10.06 1.30 21.42
CA TYR A 181 -8.61 1.09 21.43
C TYR A 181 -8.11 0.28 22.63
N GLY A 182 -8.98 -0.03 23.60
CA GLY A 182 -8.57 -0.74 24.81
C GLY A 182 -7.54 0.03 25.62
N TYR A 183 -7.59 1.37 25.62
CA TYR A 183 -6.57 2.20 26.26
C TYR A 183 -7.21 3.19 27.24
N GLN A 184 -6.85 3.07 28.51
CA GLN A 184 -7.38 3.90 29.59
C GLN A 184 -6.42 5.07 29.88
N MET A 185 -6.67 6.24 29.26
CA MET A 185 -5.93 7.47 29.54
C MET A 185 -6.67 8.36 30.56
N LYS A 186 -5.91 9.02 31.42
CA LYS A 186 -6.44 9.97 32.39
C LYS A 186 -6.66 11.36 31.79
N ASP A 187 -5.76 11.83 30.92
CA ASP A 187 -5.79 13.18 30.35
C ASP A 187 -5.50 13.20 28.83
N PRO A 188 -6.40 12.63 28.01
CA PRO A 188 -6.17 12.50 26.56
C PRO A 188 -6.20 13.84 25.80
N LEU A 189 -6.64 14.94 26.43
CA LEU A 189 -6.69 16.30 25.84
C LEU A 189 -5.80 17.30 26.59
N SER A 190 -4.70 16.83 27.17
CA SER A 190 -3.72 17.69 27.83
C SER A 190 -3.14 18.75 26.88
N GLY A 191 -2.96 18.35 25.61
CA GLY A 191 -2.41 19.16 24.53
C GLY A 191 -0.92 19.47 24.69
N ILE A 192 -0.24 18.75 25.60
CA ILE A 192 1.17 18.89 25.95
C ILE A 192 1.82 17.51 25.86
N TYR A 193 2.87 17.44 25.06
CA TYR A 193 3.50 16.18 24.65
C TYR A 193 5.00 16.30 24.70
N ALA A 194 5.69 15.19 24.95
CA ALA A 194 7.03 15.00 24.42
C ALA A 194 7.06 13.75 23.53
N MET A 195 7.87 13.80 22.48
CA MET A 195 7.92 12.78 21.43
C MET A 195 9.36 12.50 21.07
N ALA A 196 9.69 11.21 20.96
CA ALA A 196 10.96 10.78 20.38
C ALA A 196 11.00 11.13 18.89
N HIS A 197 12.17 11.47 18.36
CA HIS A 197 12.35 11.78 16.94
C HIS A 197 11.74 10.72 16.00
N ASP A 198 11.96 9.43 16.26
CA ASP A 198 11.39 8.33 15.46
C ASP A 198 9.86 8.44 15.31
N LEU A 199 9.17 8.84 16.39
CA LEU A 199 7.72 9.03 16.37
C LEU A 199 7.31 10.31 15.63
N VAL A 200 8.14 11.36 15.67
CA VAL A 200 7.95 12.59 14.89
C VAL A 200 7.99 12.28 13.40
N GLU A 201 8.91 11.42 12.96
CA GLU A 201 9.01 11.01 11.55
C GLU A 201 7.76 10.27 11.06
N ASP A 202 7.32 9.28 11.85
CA ASP A 202 6.08 8.53 11.64
C ASP A 202 4.87 9.47 11.47
N TYR A 203 4.72 10.42 12.39
CA TYR A 203 3.64 11.39 12.35
C TYR A 203 3.70 12.29 11.12
N CYS A 204 4.86 12.87 10.79
CA CYS A 204 4.99 13.75 9.62
C CYS A 204 4.68 13.01 8.32
N THR A 205 5.03 11.73 8.25
CA THR A 205 4.71 10.88 7.10
C THR A 205 3.20 10.72 6.92
N GLU A 206 2.47 10.35 7.98
CA GLU A 206 1.06 10.02 7.85
C GLU A 206 0.13 11.25 7.90
N MET A 207 0.47 12.31 8.66
CA MET A 207 -0.37 13.51 8.80
C MET A 207 -0.70 14.17 7.45
N LYS A 208 0.17 14.00 6.44
CA LYS A 208 -0.01 14.45 5.06
C LYS A 208 -1.30 13.92 4.39
N PHE A 209 -1.83 12.78 4.84
CA PHE A 209 -3.07 12.19 4.32
C PHE A 209 -4.31 12.52 5.17
N TRP A 210 -4.13 13.16 6.32
CA TRP A 210 -5.19 13.41 7.30
C TRP A 210 -5.37 14.91 7.61
N VAL A 211 -5.01 15.78 6.67
CA VAL A 211 -4.95 17.24 6.86
C VAL A 211 -6.29 17.82 7.36
N ASP A 212 -7.42 17.30 6.86
CA ASP A 212 -8.75 17.78 7.24
C ASP A 212 -9.09 17.50 8.71
N VAL A 213 -8.45 16.51 9.32
CA VAL A 213 -8.64 16.11 10.71
C VAL A 213 -7.55 16.71 11.62
N THR A 214 -6.33 16.84 11.11
CA THR A 214 -5.13 17.21 11.89
C THR A 214 -4.83 18.70 11.88
N ARG A 215 -5.52 19.54 11.11
CA ARG A 215 -5.29 20.99 11.06
C ARG A 215 -5.69 21.72 12.35
N GLY A 216 -6.77 21.29 12.99
CA GLY A 216 -7.38 21.96 14.15
C GLY A 216 -7.07 21.29 15.50
N TYR A 217 -8.08 21.18 16.36
CA TYR A 217 -7.99 20.48 17.64
C TYR A 217 -8.13 18.95 17.50
N GLY A 218 -8.54 18.46 16.33
CA GLY A 218 -8.57 17.04 16.02
C GLY A 218 -7.20 16.35 16.03
N ILE A 219 -6.10 17.11 16.11
CA ILE A 219 -4.74 16.61 16.21
C ILE A 219 -4.49 15.72 17.45
N ASP A 220 -5.10 16.04 18.60
CA ASP A 220 -4.78 15.34 19.86
C ASP A 220 -5.31 13.88 19.87
N PRO A 221 -6.59 13.61 19.53
CA PRO A 221 -7.05 12.23 19.35
C PRO A 221 -6.29 11.47 18.26
N TRP A 222 -5.89 12.16 17.20
CA TRP A 222 -5.20 11.53 16.07
C TRP A 222 -3.80 11.03 16.49
N ILE A 223 -3.00 11.87 17.18
CA ILE A 223 -1.68 11.50 17.73
C ILE A 223 -1.81 10.28 18.65
N ILE A 224 -2.74 10.32 19.62
CA ILE A 224 -2.91 9.26 20.61
C ILE A 224 -3.31 7.93 19.94
N THR A 225 -4.32 7.95 19.07
CA THR A 225 -4.79 6.72 18.42
C THR A 225 -3.72 6.11 17.50
N ARG A 226 -2.94 6.94 16.79
CA ARG A 226 -1.81 6.45 15.97
C ARG A 226 -0.70 5.83 16.82
N ALA A 227 -0.28 6.47 17.92
CA ALA A 227 0.70 5.87 18.83
C ALA A 227 0.24 4.50 19.35
N ILE A 228 -1.05 4.37 19.70
CA ILE A 228 -1.64 3.09 20.15
C ILE A 228 -1.61 2.06 19.02
N ARG A 229 -2.04 2.41 17.81
CA ARG A 229 -2.09 1.50 16.65
C ARG A 229 -0.71 1.03 16.20
N TRP A 230 0.29 1.90 16.31
CA TRP A 230 1.69 1.56 16.06
C TRP A 230 2.38 0.86 17.22
N ASN A 231 1.65 0.58 18.31
CA ASN A 231 2.16 -0.08 19.51
C ASN A 231 3.41 0.63 20.07
N LYS A 232 3.39 1.97 20.05
CA LYS A 232 4.44 2.82 20.62
C LYS A 232 4.35 2.80 22.14
N LYS A 233 5.47 3.02 22.83
CA LYS A 233 5.51 3.10 24.30
C LYS A 233 5.03 4.48 24.76
N ILE A 234 3.91 4.50 25.49
CA ILE A 234 3.27 5.74 25.95
C ILE A 234 3.28 5.79 27.48
N CYS A 235 3.73 6.91 28.06
CA CYS A 235 3.57 7.22 29.47
C CYS A 235 2.75 8.48 29.72
N GLU A 236 2.08 8.57 30.86
CA GLU A 236 1.47 9.79 31.39
C GLU A 236 2.41 10.45 32.41
N VAL A 237 2.84 11.67 32.12
CA VAL A 237 3.73 12.45 33.00
C VAL A 237 2.89 13.29 33.93
N GLN A 238 3.00 13.06 35.23
CA GLN A 238 2.26 13.84 36.22
C GLN A 238 2.84 15.24 36.35
N LEU A 239 2.04 16.23 35.92
CA LEU A 239 2.31 17.65 36.08
C LEU A 239 1.31 18.25 37.09
N GLY A 240 1.58 19.47 37.55
CA GLY A 240 0.73 20.19 38.51
C GLY A 240 -0.63 20.58 37.94
N ALA A 241 -1.18 21.72 38.36
CA ALA A 241 -2.45 22.21 37.85
C ALA A 241 -2.24 23.04 36.58
N LYS A 242 -3.16 22.92 35.62
CA LYS A 242 -3.22 23.84 34.47
C LYS A 242 -4.10 25.03 34.84
N LEU A 243 -3.51 26.22 34.98
CA LEU A 243 -4.20 27.42 35.47
C LEU A 243 -4.93 28.24 34.38
N ALA A 244 -5.08 27.68 33.18
CA ALA A 244 -5.74 28.35 32.05
C ALA A 244 -7.27 28.41 32.25
N ALA A 245 -7.90 29.51 31.83
CA ALA A 245 -9.35 29.67 31.92
C ALA A 245 -10.05 28.93 30.76
N VAL A 246 -11.14 28.22 31.05
CA VAL A 246 -11.97 27.54 30.04
C VAL A 246 -13.14 28.44 29.65
N SER A 247 -13.35 28.67 28.35
CA SER A 247 -14.52 29.40 27.84
C SER A 247 -15.50 28.47 27.14
N LEU A 248 -16.81 28.75 27.28
CA LEU A 248 -17.88 27.95 26.64
C LEU A 248 -17.78 27.93 25.12
N SER A 249 -17.50 29.07 24.48
CA SER A 249 -17.41 29.17 23.02
C SER A 249 -16.24 28.36 22.43
N LYS A 250 -15.13 28.24 23.17
CA LYS A 250 -13.99 27.40 22.77
C LYS A 250 -14.32 25.91 22.95
N LEU A 251 -15.11 25.56 23.97
CA LEU A 251 -15.48 24.18 24.29
C LEU A 251 -16.27 23.51 23.15
N ASP A 252 -17.29 24.18 22.60
CA ASP A 252 -18.08 23.65 21.48
C ASP A 252 -17.24 23.37 20.23
N TYR A 253 -16.35 24.31 19.89
CA TYR A 253 -15.45 24.19 18.73
C TYR A 253 -14.45 23.03 18.91
N VAL A 254 -13.83 22.93 20.10
CA VAL A 254 -12.91 21.82 20.42
C VAL A 254 -13.65 20.49 20.41
N PHE A 255 -14.87 20.42 20.95
CA PHE A 255 -15.69 19.21 20.94
C PHE A 255 -16.02 18.76 19.51
N GLN A 256 -16.41 19.69 18.64
CA GLN A 256 -16.72 19.40 17.24
C GLN A 256 -15.51 18.81 16.49
N GLU A 257 -14.34 19.44 16.61
CA GLU A 257 -13.09 18.99 15.99
C GLU A 257 -12.61 17.65 16.56
N THR A 258 -12.74 17.46 17.88
CA THR A 258 -12.43 16.18 18.55
C THR A 258 -13.35 15.07 18.06
N THR A 259 -14.64 15.35 17.90
CA THR A 259 -15.65 14.41 17.41
C THR A 259 -15.36 14.00 15.98
N ARG A 260 -15.11 14.97 15.08
CA ARG A 260 -14.69 14.68 13.70
C ARG A 260 -13.48 13.75 13.70
N SER A 261 -12.45 14.10 14.47
CA SER A 261 -11.21 13.33 14.51
C SER A 261 -11.39 11.91 15.01
N ILE A 262 -12.07 11.71 16.14
CA ILE A 262 -12.22 10.37 16.70
C ILE A 262 -13.12 9.48 15.83
N PHE A 263 -14.15 10.04 15.17
CA PHE A 263 -14.99 9.29 14.22
C PHE A 263 -14.19 8.84 12.99
N GLU A 264 -13.33 9.71 12.47
CA GLU A 264 -12.40 9.40 11.38
C GLU A 264 -11.35 8.37 11.79
N CYS A 265 -10.79 8.47 13.00
CA CYS A 265 -9.86 7.48 13.54
C CYS A 265 -10.51 6.11 13.76
N ILE A 266 -11.71 6.04 14.34
CA ILE A 266 -12.44 4.77 14.55
C ILE A 266 -12.74 4.09 13.21
N LYS A 267 -13.12 4.84 12.17
CA LYS A 267 -13.31 4.27 10.82
C LYS A 267 -12.01 3.79 10.21
N ARG A 268 -10.94 4.57 10.31
CA ARG A 268 -9.59 4.18 9.83
C ARG A 268 -9.17 2.83 10.40
N ASP A 269 -9.41 2.63 11.69
CA ASP A 269 -8.97 1.46 12.44
C ASP A 269 -10.08 0.39 12.57
N GLU A 270 -11.01 0.32 11.62
CA GLU A 270 -12.13 -0.65 11.64
C GLU A 270 -11.72 -2.12 11.58
N ASP A 271 -10.46 -2.41 11.21
CA ASP A 271 -9.90 -3.76 11.27
C ASP A 271 -9.46 -4.17 12.69
N PHE A 272 -9.37 -3.22 13.62
CA PHE A 272 -8.80 -3.44 14.96
C PHE A 272 -9.83 -3.81 16.03
N TRP A 273 -10.97 -3.12 16.04
CA TRP A 273 -11.94 -3.15 17.15
C TRP A 273 -13.15 -4.09 17.03
N PRO A 274 -13.48 -4.73 15.89
CA PRO A 274 -14.61 -5.67 15.81
C PRO A 274 -14.37 -7.07 16.41
N GLY A 275 -13.12 -7.42 16.78
CA GLY A 275 -12.76 -8.72 17.35
C GLY A 275 -13.07 -8.88 18.85
N ASP A 276 -12.88 -10.09 19.37
CA ASP A 276 -13.13 -10.41 20.79
C ASP A 276 -12.33 -9.49 21.74
N ARG A 277 -13.02 -9.05 22.79
CA ARG A 277 -12.59 -8.21 23.94
C ARG A 277 -11.13 -7.73 23.91
N LEU A 278 -10.96 -6.45 23.55
CA LEU A 278 -9.67 -5.76 23.63
C LEU A 278 -9.06 -5.85 25.04
N ILE A 279 -7.76 -6.10 25.12
CA ILE A 279 -7.01 -6.04 26.38
C ILE A 279 -6.91 -4.57 26.78
N ILE A 280 -7.52 -4.22 27.91
CA ILE A 280 -7.43 -2.87 28.46
C ILE A 280 -6.01 -2.64 28.98
N ARG A 281 -5.33 -1.62 28.42
CA ARG A 281 -4.00 -1.16 28.83
C ARG A 281 -4.12 0.20 29.51
N THR A 282 -3.28 0.42 30.50
CA THR A 282 -3.11 1.73 31.17
C THR A 282 -1.67 2.18 30.91
N PRO A 283 -1.44 3.44 30.48
CA PRO A 283 -0.08 3.96 30.32
C PRO A 283 0.64 3.99 31.66
N ASP A 284 1.96 3.83 31.63
CA ASP A 284 2.79 3.99 32.82
C ASP A 284 2.73 5.45 33.30
N ALA A 285 2.69 5.66 34.62
CA ALA A 285 2.71 6.99 35.22
C ALA A 285 4.14 7.38 35.58
N TYR A 286 4.64 8.49 35.06
CA TYR A 286 5.99 8.99 35.31
C TYR A 286 5.99 10.23 36.23
N GLY A 287 6.89 10.21 37.21
CA GLY A 287 7.12 11.28 38.18
C GLY A 287 6.29 11.17 39.48
N GLU A 288 6.81 11.77 40.56
CA GLU A 288 6.08 11.91 41.83
C GLU A 288 4.99 12.99 41.73
N GLY A 289 3.87 12.77 42.43
CA GLY A 289 2.71 13.64 42.44
C GLY A 289 3.03 15.06 42.91
N TYR A 290 2.52 16.05 42.19
CA TYR A 290 2.67 17.47 42.51
C TYR A 290 1.53 17.89 43.46
N GLU A 291 1.85 18.49 44.62
CA GLU A 291 0.84 19.17 45.45
C GLU A 291 0.50 20.52 44.80
N ASP A 292 -0.36 20.49 43.77
CA ASP A 292 -0.91 21.68 43.12
C ASP A 292 -2.45 21.64 43.14
N THR A 293 -3.07 22.80 43.39
CA THR A 293 -4.52 22.94 43.45
C THR A 293 -5.02 23.65 42.18
N PRO A 294 -5.92 23.05 41.40
CA PRO A 294 -6.48 23.68 40.20
C PRO A 294 -7.36 24.88 40.52
N ASN A 295 -7.60 25.73 39.52
CA ASN A 295 -8.57 26.80 39.63
C ASN A 295 -9.99 26.21 39.58
N ASP A 296 -10.92 26.78 40.34
CA ASP A 296 -12.32 26.40 40.25
C ASP A 296 -12.89 26.79 38.87
N VAL A 297 -13.64 25.86 38.28
CA VAL A 297 -14.24 26.03 36.95
C VAL A 297 -15.76 25.94 37.07
N TYR A 298 -16.43 27.00 36.65
CA TYR A 298 -17.89 27.14 36.70
C TYR A 298 -18.44 27.44 35.30
N PHE A 299 -19.50 26.73 34.91
CA PHE A 299 -20.24 26.99 33.68
C PHE A 299 -21.68 27.43 34.00
N PRO A 300 -22.21 28.47 33.34
CA PRO A 300 -23.61 28.86 33.50
C PRO A 300 -24.54 27.78 32.91
N LEU A 301 -25.31 27.11 33.79
CA LEU A 301 -26.24 26.05 33.42
C LEU A 301 -27.32 26.52 32.42
N ASP A 302 -27.81 27.75 32.58
CA ASP A 302 -28.83 28.32 31.70
C ASP A 302 -28.34 28.48 30.26
N ASP A 303 -27.07 28.84 30.06
CA ASP A 303 -26.48 29.00 28.72
C ASP A 303 -26.38 27.64 28.02
N LEU A 304 -25.88 26.61 28.73
CA LEU A 304 -25.81 25.23 28.22
C LEU A 304 -27.19 24.70 27.80
N LEU A 305 -28.21 24.94 28.64
CA LEU A 305 -29.58 24.54 28.35
C LEU A 305 -30.17 25.30 27.16
N GLN A 306 -29.90 26.59 27.02
CA GLN A 306 -30.35 27.38 25.87
C GLN A 306 -29.67 26.93 24.58
N MET A 307 -28.36 26.66 24.62
CA MET A 307 -27.60 26.14 23.49
C MET A 307 -28.13 24.77 23.04
N PHE A 308 -28.34 23.84 23.98
CA PHE A 308 -28.98 22.56 23.72
C PHE A 308 -30.37 22.71 23.09
N LYS A 309 -31.26 23.53 23.68
CA LYS A 309 -32.63 23.73 23.18
C LYS A 309 -32.66 24.33 21.78
N ARG A 310 -31.83 25.34 21.52
CA ARG A 310 -31.71 25.96 20.20
C ARG A 310 -31.23 24.95 19.17
N GLY A 311 -30.18 24.19 19.48
CA GLY A 311 -29.64 23.16 18.60
C GLY A 311 -30.62 22.02 18.35
N TYR A 312 -31.30 21.51 19.38
CA TYR A 312 -32.33 20.49 19.22
C TYR A 312 -33.45 20.94 18.28
N ASN A 313 -33.97 22.16 18.46
CA ASN A 313 -35.01 22.71 17.58
C ASN A 313 -34.52 22.91 16.15
N GLN A 314 -33.27 23.35 15.96
CA GLN A 314 -32.68 23.55 14.64
C GLN A 314 -32.51 22.23 13.87
N TYR A 315 -32.14 21.16 14.56
CA TYR A 315 -31.82 19.87 13.93
C TYR A 315 -32.85 18.76 14.23
N ALA A 316 -34.08 19.10 14.62
CA ALA A 316 -35.09 18.13 15.08
C ALA A 316 -35.34 16.97 14.10
N LEU A 317 -35.43 17.27 12.79
CA LEU A 317 -35.59 16.26 11.74
C LEU A 317 -34.40 15.31 11.63
N LEU A 318 -33.20 15.78 11.98
CA LEU A 318 -32.00 14.97 11.98
C LEU A 318 -31.98 14.02 13.19
N TYR A 319 -32.35 14.52 14.37
CA TYR A 319 -32.55 13.66 15.55
C TYR A 319 -33.56 12.55 15.26
N ASP A 320 -34.60 12.83 14.47
CA ASP A 320 -35.61 11.84 14.12
C ASP A 320 -35.08 10.65 13.32
N GLN A 321 -34.02 10.87 12.55
CA GLN A 321 -33.39 9.86 11.70
C GLN A 321 -32.25 9.12 12.41
N VAL A 322 -31.54 9.81 13.31
CA VAL A 322 -30.25 9.36 13.86
C VAL A 322 -30.37 8.69 15.22
N ILE A 323 -31.35 9.09 16.03
CA ILE A 323 -31.46 8.70 17.43
C ILE A 323 -32.63 7.72 17.66
N PRO A 324 -32.44 6.64 18.47
CA PRO A 324 -33.53 5.75 18.84
C PRO A 324 -34.72 6.48 19.49
N GLU A 325 -35.95 6.03 19.22
CA GLU A 325 -37.18 6.67 19.74
C GLU A 325 -37.16 6.90 21.25
N ALA A 326 -36.69 5.91 22.03
CA ALA A 326 -36.64 6.01 23.48
C ALA A 326 -35.74 7.19 23.94
N VAL A 327 -34.55 7.30 23.34
CA VAL A 327 -33.60 8.39 23.62
C VAL A 327 -34.14 9.72 23.11
N ARG A 328 -34.75 9.74 21.92
CA ARG A 328 -35.37 10.93 21.35
C ARG A 328 -36.44 11.49 22.28
N GLN A 329 -37.28 10.66 22.89
CA GLN A 329 -38.29 11.14 23.85
C GLN A 329 -37.63 11.76 25.09
N GLN A 330 -36.54 11.18 25.59
CA GLN A 330 -35.79 11.78 26.69
C GLN A 330 -35.18 13.15 26.30
N ILE A 331 -34.58 13.26 25.12
CA ILE A 331 -34.03 14.50 24.57
C ILE A 331 -35.13 15.55 24.39
N LYS A 332 -36.28 15.15 23.81
CA LYS A 332 -37.43 16.02 23.57
C LYS A 332 -38.04 16.54 24.87
N ASN A 333 -38.27 15.67 25.85
CA ASN A 333 -38.79 16.05 27.17
C ASN A 333 -37.85 17.04 27.87
N THR A 334 -36.54 16.88 27.66
CA THR A 334 -35.51 17.78 28.17
C THR A 334 -35.51 19.14 27.46
N ALA A 335 -35.74 19.15 26.15
CA ALA A 335 -35.80 20.37 25.34
C ALA A 335 -37.11 21.17 25.52
N ALA A 336 -38.16 20.56 26.09
CA ALA A 336 -39.47 21.16 26.24
C ALA A 336 -39.48 22.42 27.17
N PRO A 337 -40.42 23.38 26.97
CA PRO A 337 -40.60 24.52 27.85
C PRO A 337 -41.02 24.09 29.27
N SER A 338 -40.59 24.81 30.31
CA SER A 338 -40.79 24.45 31.73
C SER A 338 -42.26 24.27 32.17
N ARG A 339 -43.24 24.70 31.37
CA ARG A 339 -44.68 24.52 31.62
C ARG A 339 -45.24 23.16 31.16
N GLU A 340 -44.49 22.43 30.34
CA GLU A 340 -44.90 21.17 29.72
C GLU A 340 -44.06 19.96 30.21
N GLN A 341 -43.16 20.17 31.19
CA GLN A 341 -42.37 19.09 31.78
C GLN A 341 -43.25 18.21 32.70
N PRO A 342 -43.13 16.87 32.65
CA PRO A 342 -43.87 15.98 33.54
C PRO A 342 -43.59 16.29 35.01
N SER A 343 -44.63 16.33 35.84
CA SER A 343 -44.49 16.53 37.28
C SER A 343 -43.64 15.40 37.89
N GLY A 344 -42.41 15.69 38.28
CA GLY A 344 -41.49 14.75 38.91
C GLY A 344 -40.17 14.50 38.17
N THR A 345 -40.01 14.96 36.92
CA THR A 345 -38.70 14.95 36.24
C THR A 345 -37.89 16.16 36.68
N GLY A 346 -37.17 16.04 37.80
CA GLY A 346 -36.15 17.03 38.15
C GLY A 346 -35.08 17.16 37.06
N LEU A 347 -34.37 18.29 37.02
CA LEU A 347 -33.22 18.51 36.13
C LEU A 347 -32.11 17.43 36.26
N THR A 348 -32.21 16.55 37.26
CA THR A 348 -31.28 15.44 37.55
C THR A 348 -31.30 14.29 36.53
N GLY A 349 -32.32 14.22 35.66
CA GLY A 349 -32.47 13.20 34.60
C GLY A 349 -32.18 13.68 33.18
N LEU A 350 -31.50 14.82 33.02
CA LEU A 350 -31.07 15.33 31.70
C LEU A 350 -30.03 14.39 31.07
N LEU A 351 -30.36 13.78 29.93
CA LEU A 351 -29.46 12.99 29.07
C LEU A 351 -28.47 12.13 29.89
N ASP A 352 -28.96 11.01 30.41
CA ASP A 352 -28.16 10.09 31.23
C ASP A 352 -27.00 9.44 30.44
N SER A 353 -26.19 8.66 31.15
CA SER A 353 -24.98 8.05 30.61
C SER A 353 -25.26 7.10 29.43
N GLU A 354 -26.39 6.38 29.46
CA GLU A 354 -26.84 5.44 28.43
C GLU A 354 -27.36 6.19 27.19
N ALA A 355 -28.24 7.17 27.39
CA ALA A 355 -28.76 8.04 26.33
C ALA A 355 -27.64 8.78 25.59
N TRP A 356 -26.60 9.21 26.31
CA TRP A 356 -25.42 9.82 25.71
C TRP A 356 -24.62 8.84 24.85
N ALA A 357 -24.32 7.64 25.36
CA ALA A 357 -23.59 6.62 24.62
C ALA A 357 -24.34 6.21 23.33
N GLN A 358 -25.65 5.95 23.44
CA GLN A 358 -26.50 5.63 22.30
C GLN A 358 -26.57 6.79 21.29
N SER A 359 -26.57 8.04 21.76
CA SER A 359 -26.53 9.21 20.88
C SER A 359 -25.21 9.30 20.10
N VAL A 360 -24.08 9.17 20.79
CA VAL A 360 -22.75 9.21 20.15
C VAL A 360 -22.63 8.12 19.09
N TYR A 361 -23.03 6.87 19.40
CA TYR A 361 -23.00 5.77 18.45
C TYR A 361 -23.99 5.94 17.30
N GLY A 362 -25.18 6.50 17.55
CA GLY A 362 -26.13 6.88 16.50
C GLY A 362 -25.52 7.89 15.53
N PHE A 363 -25.01 9.02 16.04
CA PHE A 363 -24.37 10.05 15.22
C PHE A 363 -23.15 9.50 14.48
N MET A 364 -22.30 8.68 15.11
CA MET A 364 -21.14 8.05 14.47
C MET A 364 -21.54 7.10 13.34
N PHE A 365 -22.59 6.29 13.54
CA PHE A 365 -23.11 5.39 12.51
C PHE A 365 -23.61 6.18 11.29
N HIS A 366 -24.41 7.23 11.51
CA HIS A 366 -24.96 8.03 10.41
C HIS A 366 -23.93 8.94 9.75
N TYR A 367 -22.87 9.34 10.46
CA TYR A 367 -21.72 10.05 9.89
C TYR A 367 -21.08 9.27 8.74
N TRP A 368 -21.06 7.93 8.84
CA TRP A 368 -20.44 7.05 7.84
C TRP A 368 -21.42 6.43 6.84
N PHE A 369 -22.63 6.07 7.27
CA PHE A 369 -23.56 5.29 6.45
C PHE A 369 -24.74 6.07 5.88
N ASN A 370 -24.82 7.40 6.09
CA ASN A 370 -25.90 8.22 5.56
C ASN A 370 -25.38 9.37 4.67
N PRO A 371 -25.04 9.11 3.39
CA PRO A 371 -24.48 10.13 2.50
C PRO A 371 -25.46 11.26 2.16
N GLY A 372 -26.77 11.09 2.43
CA GLY A 372 -27.79 12.11 2.21
C GLY A 372 -27.82 13.23 3.26
N VAL A 373 -27.00 13.14 4.31
CA VAL A 373 -26.94 14.12 5.40
C VAL A 373 -25.57 14.80 5.42
N CYS A 374 -25.57 16.12 5.56
CA CYS A 374 -24.33 16.89 5.71
C CYS A 374 -23.60 16.51 7.01
N ARG A 375 -22.32 16.13 6.90
CA ARG A 375 -21.48 15.77 8.06
C ARG A 375 -21.36 16.91 9.08
N GLU A 376 -21.32 18.16 8.62
CA GLU A 376 -21.29 19.33 9.52
C GLU A 376 -22.55 19.44 10.36
N ASP A 377 -23.72 19.13 9.80
CA ASP A 377 -24.99 19.18 10.53
C ASP A 377 -25.06 18.09 11.60
N LEU A 378 -24.54 16.88 11.30
CA LEU A 378 -24.40 15.80 12.29
C LEU A 378 -23.50 16.22 13.45
N LEU A 379 -22.34 16.81 13.15
CA LEU A 379 -21.41 17.29 14.16
C LEU A 379 -22.02 18.42 15.01
N ASN A 380 -22.68 19.40 14.39
CA ASN A 380 -23.36 20.50 15.09
C ASN A 380 -24.51 20.01 16.00
N ALA A 381 -25.29 19.04 15.53
CA ALA A 381 -26.35 18.43 16.31
C ALA A 381 -25.77 17.64 17.51
N LEU A 382 -24.70 16.87 17.31
CA LEU A 382 -24.04 16.16 18.41
C LEU A 382 -23.41 17.13 19.43
N THR A 383 -22.79 18.23 18.99
CA THR A 383 -22.31 19.30 19.89
C THR A 383 -23.45 19.88 20.73
N SER A 384 -24.62 20.10 20.11
CA SER A 384 -25.81 20.54 20.85
C SER A 384 -26.23 19.51 21.89
N THR A 385 -26.26 18.22 21.54
CA THR A 385 -26.55 17.11 22.46
C THR A 385 -25.56 17.07 23.63
N PHE A 386 -24.27 17.29 23.35
CA PHE A 386 -23.22 17.36 24.35
C PHE A 386 -23.45 18.47 25.37
N ASN A 387 -23.90 19.66 24.93
CA ASN A 387 -24.30 20.73 25.84
C ASN A 387 -25.43 20.32 26.79
N GLY A 388 -26.39 19.50 26.31
CA GLY A 388 -27.42 18.89 27.15
C GLY A 388 -26.84 17.89 28.14
N ARG A 389 -25.88 17.05 27.72
CA ARG A 389 -25.16 16.12 28.61
C ARG A 389 -24.36 16.84 29.69
N LEU A 390 -23.69 17.95 29.35
CA LEU A 390 -22.98 18.79 30.32
C LEU A 390 -23.92 19.40 31.34
N ALA A 391 -25.08 19.92 30.91
CA ALA A 391 -26.09 20.43 31.81
C ALA A 391 -26.58 19.35 32.80
N GLY A 392 -26.77 18.11 32.34
CA GLY A 392 -27.10 16.97 33.20
C GLY A 392 -26.00 16.64 34.21
N TYR A 393 -24.75 16.52 33.74
CA TYR A 393 -23.59 16.27 34.59
C TYR A 393 -23.42 17.35 35.68
N PHE A 394 -23.47 18.63 35.31
CA PHE A 394 -23.33 19.72 36.29
C PHE A 394 -24.48 19.77 37.29
N THR A 395 -25.71 19.43 36.87
CA THR A 395 -26.85 19.32 37.80
C THR A 395 -26.61 18.21 38.84
N GLN A 396 -26.07 17.07 38.42
CA GLN A 396 -25.74 15.97 39.34
C GLN A 396 -24.58 16.33 40.27
N MET A 397 -23.56 17.04 39.77
CA MET A 397 -22.47 17.56 40.58
C MET A 397 -22.96 18.59 41.61
N GLN A 398 -23.86 19.50 41.23
CA GLN A 398 -24.48 20.45 42.16
C GLN A 398 -25.30 19.72 43.23
N ALA A 399 -26.10 18.72 42.86
CA ALA A 399 -26.85 17.92 43.83
C ALA A 399 -25.93 17.14 44.79
N ALA A 400 -24.77 16.68 44.33
CA ALA A 400 -23.75 16.08 45.18
C ALA A 400 -23.14 17.11 46.13
N GLN A 401 -22.85 18.32 45.64
CA GLN A 401 -22.34 19.43 46.43
C GLN A 401 -23.32 19.82 47.55
N ASP A 402 -24.60 19.97 47.22
CA ASP A 402 -25.67 20.33 48.16
C ASP A 402 -25.81 19.29 49.28
N ARG A 403 -25.67 17.98 48.95
CA ARG A 403 -25.70 16.88 49.95
C ARG A 403 -24.50 16.89 50.89
N LEU A 404 -23.39 17.50 50.50
CA LEU A 404 -22.15 17.58 51.26
C LEU A 404 -22.04 18.91 52.02
N GLU A 405 -23.05 19.78 51.96
CA GLU A 405 -23.14 20.99 52.77
C GLU A 405 -23.15 20.64 54.27
N GLY A 406 -22.23 21.24 55.02
CA GLY A 406 -22.05 20.98 56.46
C GLY A 406 -20.81 20.16 56.85
N LEU A 407 -20.11 19.53 55.89
CA LEU A 407 -18.84 18.83 56.14
C LEU A 407 -17.61 19.77 56.11
N PRO A 408 -16.49 19.42 56.79
CA PRO A 408 -15.22 20.14 56.69
C PRO A 408 -14.70 20.23 55.24
N ALA A 409 -14.08 21.36 54.89
CA ALA A 409 -13.66 21.68 53.52
C ALA A 409 -12.80 20.59 52.85
N VAL A 410 -11.81 20.05 53.56
CA VAL A 410 -10.90 19.00 53.04
C VAL A 410 -11.65 17.69 52.72
N GLY A 411 -12.62 17.31 53.55
CA GLY A 411 -13.47 16.14 53.29
C GLY A 411 -14.42 16.36 52.12
N ARG A 412 -14.91 17.59 51.94
CA ARG A 412 -15.82 17.96 50.85
C ARG A 412 -15.16 17.85 49.48
N THR A 413 -13.94 18.35 49.31
CA THR A 413 -13.23 18.32 48.01
C THR A 413 -12.95 16.88 47.55
N ASN A 414 -12.48 16.01 48.44
CA ASN A 414 -12.21 14.60 48.10
C ASN A 414 -13.49 13.84 47.75
N LEU A 415 -14.58 14.08 48.47
CA LEU A 415 -15.89 13.46 48.18
C LEU A 415 -16.48 13.97 46.86
N MET A 416 -16.29 15.25 46.52
CA MET A 416 -16.69 15.81 45.22
C MET A 416 -15.90 15.17 44.07
N ALA A 417 -14.58 15.02 44.22
CA ALA A 417 -13.74 14.33 43.24
C ALA A 417 -14.16 12.85 43.06
N ALA A 418 -14.51 12.16 44.15
CA ALA A 418 -15.01 10.80 44.11
C ALA A 418 -16.38 10.70 43.41
N ALA A 419 -17.29 11.64 43.66
CA ALA A 419 -18.58 11.72 42.97
C ALA A 419 -18.41 11.91 41.46
N ALA A 420 -17.56 12.85 41.04
CA ALA A 420 -17.23 13.05 39.63
C ALA A 420 -16.63 11.78 38.99
N THR A 421 -15.74 11.09 39.70
CA THR A 421 -15.13 9.83 39.25
C THR A 421 -16.17 8.73 39.07
N ALA A 422 -17.16 8.65 39.97
CA ALA A 422 -18.25 7.68 39.86
C ALA A 422 -19.11 7.94 38.61
N LEU A 423 -19.49 9.19 38.35
CA LEU A 423 -20.25 9.57 37.14
C LEU A 423 -19.47 9.26 35.85
N LYS A 424 -18.16 9.54 35.84
CA LYS A 424 -17.28 9.21 34.70
C LYS A 424 -17.18 7.69 34.47
N LYS A 425 -17.13 6.90 35.54
CA LYS A 425 -17.10 5.43 35.45
C LYS A 425 -18.43 4.86 34.95
N GLU A 426 -19.55 5.43 35.38
CA GLU A 426 -20.88 5.09 34.86
C GLU A 426 -20.97 5.41 33.36
N GLN A 427 -20.43 6.56 32.95
CA GLN A 427 -20.35 6.95 31.55
C GLN A 427 -19.59 5.91 30.71
N LEU A 428 -18.38 5.54 31.12
CA LEU A 428 -17.57 4.51 30.48
C LEU A 428 -18.30 3.17 30.38
N THR A 429 -18.95 2.75 31.47
CA THR A 429 -19.71 1.48 31.51
C THR A 429 -20.81 1.47 30.45
N SER A 430 -21.47 2.60 30.24
CA SER A 430 -22.52 2.75 29.21
C SER A 430 -21.95 2.63 27.79
N PHE A 431 -20.81 3.27 27.50
CA PHE A 431 -20.13 3.13 26.19
C PHE A 431 -19.71 1.68 25.91
N LEU A 432 -19.16 0.98 26.91
CA LEU A 432 -18.78 -0.42 26.77
C LEU A 432 -20.00 -1.34 26.57
N HIS A 433 -21.10 -1.08 27.27
CA HIS A 433 -22.34 -1.85 27.14
C HIS A 433 -22.96 -1.73 25.74
N GLU A 434 -23.01 -0.51 25.21
CA GLU A 434 -23.62 -0.23 23.90
C GLU A 434 -22.74 -0.65 22.71
N LYS A 435 -21.45 -0.92 22.95
CA LYS A 435 -20.46 -1.18 21.88
C LYS A 435 -20.86 -2.40 21.06
N ASP A 436 -21.23 -3.51 21.69
CA ASP A 436 -21.49 -4.77 20.98
C ASP A 436 -22.66 -4.63 19.99
N THR A 437 -23.72 -3.92 20.40
CA THR A 437 -24.86 -3.60 19.53
C THR A 437 -24.44 -2.71 18.36
N PHE A 438 -23.61 -1.69 18.64
CA PHE A 438 -23.07 -0.81 17.60
C PHE A 438 -22.20 -1.56 16.60
N VAL A 439 -21.25 -2.39 17.06
CA VAL A 439 -20.33 -3.17 16.22
C VAL A 439 -21.12 -4.08 15.27
N LYS A 440 -22.13 -4.79 15.79
CA LYS A 440 -22.99 -5.65 14.98
C LYS A 440 -23.71 -4.86 13.88
N LYS A 441 -24.37 -3.75 14.25
CA LYS A 441 -25.08 -2.89 13.29
C LYS A 441 -24.12 -2.29 12.26
N TRP A 442 -22.92 -1.89 12.68
CA TRP A 442 -21.87 -1.37 11.82
C TRP A 442 -21.42 -2.42 10.81
N GLN A 443 -21.12 -3.65 11.24
CA GLN A 443 -20.69 -4.73 10.35
C GLN A 443 -21.77 -5.09 9.32
N GLU A 444 -23.03 -5.21 9.75
CA GLU A 444 -24.18 -5.45 8.86
C GLU A 444 -24.28 -4.36 7.79
N LYS A 445 -24.22 -3.08 8.19
CA LYS A 445 -24.31 -1.97 7.25
C LYS A 445 -23.08 -1.83 6.37
N ALA A 446 -21.89 -2.07 6.92
CA ALA A 446 -20.63 -2.08 6.18
C ALA A 446 -20.68 -3.12 5.05
N GLN A 447 -21.23 -4.31 5.32
CA GLN A 447 -21.41 -5.34 4.30
C GLN A 447 -22.48 -4.96 3.26
N GLU A 448 -23.55 -4.29 3.69
CA GLU A 448 -24.59 -3.78 2.79
C GLU A 448 -24.03 -2.75 1.80
N VAL A 449 -23.25 -1.78 2.28
CA VAL A 449 -22.67 -0.70 1.45
C VAL A 449 -21.36 -1.09 0.77
N LYS A 450 -20.76 -2.24 1.13
CA LYS A 450 -19.56 -2.76 0.48
C LYS A 450 -19.81 -2.87 -1.03
N PRO A 451 -18.91 -2.34 -1.89
CA PRO A 451 -19.07 -2.53 -3.32
C PRO A 451 -19.11 -4.02 -3.66
N PRO A 452 -19.85 -4.45 -4.70
CA PRO A 452 -19.89 -5.86 -5.09
C PRO A 452 -18.51 -6.46 -5.34
N LEU A 453 -17.60 -5.67 -5.90
CA LEU A 453 -16.21 -6.06 -6.14
C LEU A 453 -15.34 -4.79 -6.17
N THR A 454 -14.14 -4.85 -5.59
CA THR A 454 -13.18 -3.74 -5.60
C THR A 454 -12.32 -3.80 -6.86
N PRO A 455 -12.48 -2.87 -7.84
CA PRO A 455 -11.73 -2.94 -9.07
C PRO A 455 -10.23 -2.73 -8.82
N ALA A 456 -9.40 -3.61 -9.36
CA ALA A 456 -7.95 -3.49 -9.35
C ALA A 456 -7.38 -3.84 -10.74
N HIS A 457 -6.19 -3.33 -11.03
CA HIS A 457 -5.43 -3.71 -12.21
C HIS A 457 -4.49 -4.87 -11.88
N TYR A 458 -4.46 -5.87 -12.76
CA TYR A 458 -3.38 -6.85 -12.86
C TYR A 458 -2.38 -6.33 -13.88
N LEU A 459 -1.21 -5.91 -13.42
CA LEU A 459 -0.20 -5.28 -14.25
C LEU A 459 1.05 -6.15 -14.27
N GLU A 460 1.48 -6.58 -15.45
CA GLU A 460 2.60 -7.50 -15.58
C GLU A 460 3.73 -6.82 -16.34
N PHE A 461 4.94 -6.82 -15.77
CA PHE A 461 6.17 -6.39 -16.44
C PHE A 461 7.12 -7.57 -16.65
N ILE A 462 7.34 -8.34 -15.58
CA ILE A 462 8.05 -9.62 -15.63
C ILE A 462 7.01 -10.75 -15.76
N PRO A 463 7.17 -11.68 -16.73
CA PRO A 463 6.24 -12.79 -16.90
C PRO A 463 6.06 -13.60 -15.60
N GLY A 464 4.81 -13.82 -15.21
CA GLY A 464 4.41 -14.56 -14.00
C GLY A 464 4.53 -13.79 -12.69
N ILE A 465 4.93 -12.52 -12.72
CA ILE A 465 5.12 -11.69 -11.51
C ILE A 465 4.25 -10.43 -11.64
N PRO A 466 2.94 -10.53 -11.36
CA PRO A 466 2.04 -9.41 -11.48
C PRO A 466 2.13 -8.45 -10.29
N VAL A 467 1.86 -7.20 -10.59
CA VAL A 467 1.65 -6.12 -9.65
C VAL A 467 0.17 -5.78 -9.60
N VAL A 468 -0.41 -5.76 -8.41
CA VAL A 468 -1.83 -5.49 -8.19
C VAL A 468 -2.00 -4.13 -7.56
N LEU A 469 -2.66 -3.22 -8.26
CA LEU A 469 -2.90 -1.86 -7.78
C LEU A 469 -4.38 -1.50 -7.87
N PRO A 470 -4.90 -0.67 -6.95
CA PRO A 470 -6.21 -0.05 -7.11
C PRO A 470 -6.28 0.69 -8.44
N LYS A 471 -7.44 0.67 -9.12
CA LYS A 471 -7.56 1.36 -10.41
C LYS A 471 -7.28 2.86 -10.32
N ARG A 472 -7.66 3.44 -9.18
CA ARG A 472 -7.56 4.86 -8.88
C ARG A 472 -6.91 5.04 -7.51
N ILE A 473 -5.92 5.92 -7.44
CA ILE A 473 -5.31 6.38 -6.19
C ILE A 473 -5.48 7.90 -6.11
N GLU A 474 -5.82 8.39 -4.93
CA GLU A 474 -5.97 9.82 -4.67
C GLU A 474 -4.85 10.30 -3.75
N GLY A 475 -4.24 11.43 -4.11
CA GLY A 475 -3.08 12.01 -3.43
C GLY A 475 -3.34 13.44 -2.98
N ARG A 476 -2.27 14.22 -2.77
CA ARG A 476 -2.40 15.59 -2.25
C ARG A 476 -3.24 16.48 -3.18
N ALA A 477 -3.97 17.40 -2.57
CA ALA A 477 -4.77 18.41 -3.27
C ALA A 477 -5.78 17.84 -4.29
N GLY A 478 -6.31 16.64 -4.02
CA GLY A 478 -7.30 15.99 -4.88
C GLY A 478 -6.72 15.49 -6.21
N LYS A 479 -5.39 15.35 -6.32
CA LYS A 479 -4.76 14.73 -7.49
C LYS A 479 -5.13 13.26 -7.56
N VAL A 480 -5.63 12.83 -8.71
CA VAL A 480 -6.05 11.46 -8.95
C VAL A 480 -5.10 10.83 -9.96
N VAL A 481 -4.61 9.64 -9.65
CA VAL A 481 -3.77 8.83 -10.54
C VAL A 481 -4.53 7.56 -10.93
N TRP A 482 -4.58 7.31 -12.23
CA TRP A 482 -5.01 6.03 -12.80
C TRP A 482 -3.78 5.14 -12.96
N THR A 483 -3.73 4.05 -12.20
CA THR A 483 -2.49 3.25 -12.05
C THR A 483 -2.05 2.59 -13.35
N GLU A 484 -3.00 2.18 -14.20
CA GLU A 484 -2.73 1.64 -15.53
C GLU A 484 -2.08 2.67 -16.47
N GLU A 485 -2.47 3.95 -16.41
CA GLU A 485 -1.90 4.98 -17.27
C GLU A 485 -0.41 5.19 -16.96
N ILE A 486 -0.06 5.26 -15.67
CA ILE A 486 1.33 5.41 -15.22
C ILE A 486 2.14 4.15 -15.56
N PHE A 487 1.57 2.97 -15.29
CA PHE A 487 2.22 1.71 -15.65
C PHE A 487 2.51 1.64 -17.15
N ASN A 488 1.55 1.98 -17.99
CA ASN A 488 1.71 1.99 -19.44
C ASN A 488 2.74 3.00 -19.92
N GLN A 489 2.84 4.17 -19.27
CA GLN A 489 3.88 5.16 -19.56
C GLN A 489 5.28 4.61 -19.23
N VAL A 490 5.47 4.05 -18.03
CA VAL A 490 6.76 3.44 -17.63
C VAL A 490 7.10 2.28 -18.56
N GLN A 491 6.16 1.38 -18.84
CA GLN A 491 6.39 0.26 -19.76
C GLN A 491 6.77 0.72 -21.17
N SER A 492 6.15 1.79 -21.67
CA SER A 492 6.48 2.35 -23.00
C SER A 492 7.88 2.96 -23.01
N HIS A 493 8.29 3.64 -21.93
CA HIS A 493 9.66 4.12 -21.77
C HIS A 493 10.69 2.98 -21.83
N TYR A 494 10.41 1.86 -21.13
CA TYR A 494 11.28 0.68 -21.17
C TYR A 494 11.34 0.03 -22.55
N GLN A 495 10.21 -0.01 -23.27
CA GLN A 495 10.15 -0.53 -24.63
C GLN A 495 10.97 0.35 -25.60
N GLU A 496 10.88 1.67 -25.48
CA GLU A 496 11.69 2.61 -26.25
C GLU A 496 13.18 2.48 -25.93
N ALA A 497 13.54 2.39 -24.64
CA ALA A 497 14.91 2.21 -24.19
C ALA A 497 15.50 0.88 -24.67
N PHE A 498 14.73 -0.20 -24.63
CA PHE A 498 15.12 -1.49 -25.18
C PHE A 498 15.37 -1.42 -26.69
N ASN A 499 14.49 -0.74 -27.44
CA ASN A 499 14.66 -0.55 -28.88
C ASN A 499 15.89 0.30 -29.22
N ASP A 500 16.12 1.40 -28.49
CA ASP A 500 17.34 2.21 -28.65
C ASP A 500 18.60 1.38 -28.36
N PHE A 501 18.58 0.62 -27.26
CA PHE A 501 19.68 -0.25 -26.90
C PHE A 501 19.97 -1.30 -27.98
N LEU A 502 18.93 -1.97 -28.49
CA LEU A 502 19.07 -3.00 -29.51
C LEU A 502 19.53 -2.43 -30.87
N TYR A 503 18.86 -1.41 -31.38
CA TYR A 503 19.07 -0.94 -32.75
C TYR A 503 20.14 0.13 -32.86
N ASN A 504 20.28 1.02 -31.88
CA ASN A 504 21.24 2.13 -31.94
C ASN A 504 22.55 1.81 -31.20
N ARG A 505 22.49 1.10 -30.06
CA ARG A 505 23.70 0.77 -29.28
C ARG A 505 24.34 -0.54 -29.73
N LEU A 506 23.56 -1.62 -29.87
CA LEU A 506 24.03 -2.93 -30.36
C LEU A 506 24.07 -3.03 -31.88
N GLN A 507 23.48 -2.07 -32.61
CA GLN A 507 23.48 -2.01 -34.07
C GLN A 507 22.83 -3.24 -34.73
N ALA A 508 21.83 -3.83 -34.09
CA ALA A 508 21.03 -4.88 -34.71
C ALA A 508 20.25 -4.32 -35.92
N PRO A 509 20.08 -5.08 -37.03
CA PRO A 509 19.23 -4.66 -38.14
C PRO A 509 17.78 -4.41 -37.69
N GLY A 510 17.10 -3.41 -38.29
CA GLY A 510 15.72 -3.07 -37.92
C GLY A 510 14.66 -4.16 -38.16
N ASN A 511 15.02 -5.21 -38.92
CA ASN A 511 14.18 -6.38 -39.20
C ASN A 511 14.61 -7.64 -38.40
N THR A 512 15.41 -7.49 -37.34
CA THR A 512 15.87 -8.60 -36.49
C THR A 512 14.67 -9.32 -35.87
N GLY A 513 14.56 -10.62 -36.10
CA GLY A 513 13.45 -11.44 -35.59
C GLY A 513 13.59 -11.76 -34.10
N ALA A 514 12.48 -12.11 -33.44
CA ALA A 514 12.46 -12.43 -32.00
C ALA A 514 13.49 -13.50 -31.58
N ARG A 515 13.72 -14.50 -32.44
CA ARG A 515 14.69 -15.59 -32.20
C ARG A 515 16.17 -15.16 -32.30
N GLU A 516 16.45 -14.05 -32.97
CA GLU A 516 17.81 -13.54 -33.21
C GLU A 516 18.26 -12.56 -32.12
N ILE A 517 17.32 -11.77 -31.57
CA ILE A 517 17.58 -10.76 -30.52
C ILE A 517 18.42 -11.31 -29.35
N PRO A 518 18.13 -12.51 -28.79
CA PRO A 518 18.93 -13.05 -27.68
C PRO A 518 20.39 -13.35 -28.04
N GLN A 519 20.73 -13.47 -29.32
CA GLN A 519 22.11 -13.62 -29.76
C GLN A 519 22.89 -12.31 -29.60
N PHE A 520 22.32 -11.17 -30.00
CA PHE A 520 22.95 -9.86 -29.84
C PHE A 520 23.26 -9.55 -28.37
N ILE A 521 22.33 -9.87 -27.46
CA ILE A 521 22.55 -9.72 -26.02
C ILE A 521 23.68 -10.64 -25.52
N ARG A 522 23.75 -11.89 -26.00
CA ARG A 522 24.84 -12.81 -25.65
C ARG A 522 26.21 -12.31 -26.11
N GLU A 523 26.30 -11.82 -27.35
CA GLU A 523 27.53 -11.26 -27.91
C GLU A 523 27.98 -10.02 -27.14
N PHE A 524 27.03 -9.20 -26.70
CA PHE A 524 27.30 -8.07 -25.80
C PHE A 524 27.88 -8.52 -24.44
N MET A 525 27.30 -9.55 -23.82
CA MET A 525 27.83 -10.11 -22.56
C MET A 525 29.23 -10.71 -22.75
N ASP A 526 29.49 -11.37 -23.88
CA ASP A 526 30.83 -11.88 -24.21
C ASP A 526 31.84 -10.73 -24.40
N ASN A 527 31.40 -9.58 -24.94
CA ASN A 527 32.24 -8.39 -25.06
C ASN A 527 32.53 -7.74 -23.70
N LEU A 528 31.55 -7.72 -22.79
CA LEU A 528 31.74 -7.26 -21.41
C LEU A 528 32.75 -8.12 -20.65
N GLU A 529 32.64 -9.44 -20.76
CA GLU A 529 33.57 -10.40 -20.16
C GLU A 529 35.02 -10.12 -20.60
N LYS A 530 35.24 -9.92 -21.91
CA LYS A 530 36.55 -9.57 -22.49
C LYS A 530 37.04 -8.19 -22.07
N THR A 531 36.14 -7.21 -21.98
CA THR A 531 36.48 -5.85 -21.56
C THR A 531 36.98 -5.84 -20.11
N LEU A 532 36.32 -6.60 -19.22
CA LEU A 532 36.78 -6.76 -17.84
C LEU A 532 38.09 -7.54 -17.75
N GLU A 533 38.31 -8.54 -18.59
CA GLU A 533 39.59 -9.25 -18.67
C GLU A 533 40.75 -8.31 -19.06
N TYR A 534 40.50 -7.40 -20.00
CA TYR A 534 41.48 -6.39 -20.41
C TYR A 534 41.77 -5.37 -19.30
N LEU A 535 40.73 -4.83 -18.65
CA LEU A 535 40.87 -3.81 -17.60
C LEU A 535 41.48 -4.36 -16.30
N LEU A 536 41.20 -5.63 -15.99
CA LEU A 536 41.57 -6.28 -14.74
C LEU A 536 42.29 -7.61 -15.04
N PRO A 537 43.57 -7.56 -15.42
CA PRO A 537 44.35 -8.76 -15.70
C PRO A 537 44.60 -9.57 -14.43
N GLY A 538 44.65 -10.89 -14.57
CA GLY A 538 44.85 -11.84 -13.47
C GLY A 538 43.97 -13.09 -13.63
N ASP A 539 44.45 -14.24 -13.17
CA ASP A 539 43.69 -15.49 -13.17
C ASP A 539 42.82 -15.60 -11.91
N ILE A 540 41.51 -15.37 -12.05
CA ILE A 540 40.51 -15.42 -10.96
C ILE A 540 40.36 -16.80 -10.31
N TYR A 541 40.98 -17.85 -10.88
CA TYR A 541 41.02 -19.20 -10.30
C TYR A 541 42.24 -19.45 -9.41
N THR A 542 43.18 -18.51 -9.36
CA THR A 542 44.41 -18.58 -8.54
C THR A 542 44.39 -17.51 -7.45
N GLU A 543 45.10 -17.74 -6.36
CA GLU A 543 45.22 -16.77 -5.26
C GLU A 543 45.91 -15.48 -5.73
N GLU A 544 47.04 -15.59 -6.43
CA GLU A 544 47.78 -14.45 -6.95
C GLU A 544 46.95 -13.65 -7.98
N GLY A 545 46.31 -14.35 -8.92
CA GLY A 545 45.52 -13.72 -9.97
C GLY A 545 44.24 -13.06 -9.44
N ALA A 546 43.53 -13.70 -8.51
CA ALA A 546 42.37 -13.09 -7.86
C ALA A 546 42.79 -11.85 -7.05
N THR A 547 43.92 -11.90 -6.34
CA THR A 547 44.46 -10.74 -5.60
C THR A 547 44.74 -9.57 -6.54
N GLN A 548 45.38 -9.84 -7.69
CA GLN A 548 45.66 -8.82 -8.70
C GLN A 548 44.38 -8.14 -9.22
N VAL A 549 43.33 -8.93 -9.49
CA VAL A 549 42.02 -8.40 -9.94
C VAL A 549 41.37 -7.55 -8.85
N VAL A 550 41.38 -8.00 -7.60
CA VAL A 550 40.81 -7.28 -6.45
C VAL A 550 41.53 -5.95 -6.21
N GLU A 551 42.86 -5.94 -6.20
CA GLU A 551 43.65 -4.72 -6.09
C GLU A 551 43.46 -3.79 -7.29
N GLY A 552 43.23 -4.36 -8.48
CA GLY A 552 42.81 -3.61 -9.66
C GLY A 552 41.49 -2.87 -9.44
N LEU A 553 40.46 -3.56 -8.96
CA LEU A 553 39.16 -2.97 -8.63
C LEU A 553 39.30 -1.84 -7.61
N PHE A 554 39.95 -2.08 -6.47
CA PHE A 554 40.11 -1.07 -5.42
C PHE A 554 40.96 0.14 -5.84
N ARG A 555 41.77 0.03 -6.91
CA ARG A 555 42.49 1.17 -7.51
C ARG A 555 41.68 1.93 -8.55
N LEU A 556 40.88 1.22 -9.36
CA LEU A 556 40.06 1.83 -10.40
C LEU A 556 38.89 2.62 -9.82
N PHE A 557 38.33 2.18 -8.69
CA PHE A 557 37.19 2.84 -8.06
C PHE A 557 37.65 3.69 -6.87
N SER A 558 37.26 4.97 -6.85
CA SER A 558 37.42 5.83 -5.69
C SER A 558 36.36 5.46 -4.65
N LEU A 559 36.74 4.73 -3.60
CA LEU A 559 35.81 4.27 -2.58
C LEU A 559 35.66 5.28 -1.44
N PRO A 560 34.44 5.57 -0.98
CA PRO A 560 34.21 6.42 0.18
C PRO A 560 34.59 5.69 1.48
N ARG A 561 34.77 6.48 2.56
CA ARG A 561 34.91 5.93 3.90
C ARG A 561 33.55 5.45 4.42
N MET A 562 33.59 4.38 5.20
CA MET A 562 32.45 3.67 5.75
C MET A 562 32.26 4.01 7.23
N PHE A 563 31.05 4.39 7.62
CA PHE A 563 30.67 4.60 9.00
C PHE A 563 30.29 3.26 9.65
N SER A 564 31.05 2.82 10.64
CA SER A 564 30.90 1.49 11.23
C SER A 564 31.37 1.43 12.68
N ILE A 565 31.31 0.24 13.29
CA ILE A 565 31.61 0.01 14.72
C ILE A 565 33.08 0.29 15.00
N LYS A 566 33.40 0.94 16.12
CA LYS A 566 34.77 1.24 16.54
C LYS A 566 35.64 0.00 16.73
N THR A 567 36.91 0.16 16.40
CA THR A 567 37.92 -0.90 16.55
C THR A 567 38.07 -1.35 18.00
N ASP A 568 37.92 -0.46 18.98
CA ASP A 568 37.98 -0.80 20.41
C ASP A 568 36.84 -1.73 20.84
N THR A 569 35.62 -1.52 20.34
CA THR A 569 34.47 -2.40 20.61
C THR A 569 34.71 -3.81 20.06
N LEU A 570 35.26 -3.91 18.84
CA LEU A 570 35.62 -5.19 18.22
C LEU A 570 36.79 -5.88 18.96
N LYS A 571 37.74 -5.10 19.49
CA LYS A 571 38.83 -5.61 20.33
C LYS A 571 38.28 -6.21 21.63
N GLU A 572 37.33 -5.55 22.28
CA GLU A 572 36.66 -6.09 23.46
C GLU A 572 35.91 -7.38 23.15
N LEU A 573 35.19 -7.44 22.01
CA LEU A 573 34.54 -8.67 21.53
C LEU A 573 35.52 -9.85 21.47
N LEU A 574 36.69 -9.67 20.84
CA LEU A 574 37.67 -10.76 20.68
C LEU A 574 38.26 -11.21 22.03
N LEU A 575 38.44 -10.27 22.97
CA LEU A 575 38.93 -10.58 24.31
C LEU A 575 37.88 -11.33 25.14
N ARG A 576 36.61 -10.97 25.00
CA ARG A 576 35.49 -11.57 25.74
C ARG A 576 35.05 -12.91 25.16
N PHE A 577 35.12 -13.06 23.84
CA PHE A 577 34.75 -14.26 23.11
C PHE A 577 35.92 -14.71 22.22
N PRO A 578 36.88 -15.50 22.74
CA PRO A 578 38.03 -15.95 21.96
C PRO A 578 37.62 -16.85 20.77
N PRO A 579 37.97 -16.50 19.51
CA PRO A 579 37.68 -17.34 18.35
C PRO A 579 38.75 -18.42 18.19
N LEU A 580 38.55 -19.59 18.81
CA LEU A 580 39.54 -20.69 18.81
C LEU A 580 39.89 -21.18 17.39
N ASN A 581 38.94 -21.18 16.46
CA ASN A 581 39.14 -21.61 15.07
C ASN A 581 39.91 -20.57 14.23
N VAL A 582 40.19 -19.38 14.78
CA VAL A 582 41.12 -18.39 14.20
C VAL A 582 42.43 -18.36 14.98
N ILE A 583 42.37 -18.42 16.32
CA ILE A 583 43.54 -18.39 17.21
C ILE A 583 44.49 -19.56 16.90
N ILE A 584 43.97 -20.79 16.78
CA ILE A 584 44.79 -21.99 16.61
C ILE A 584 45.51 -21.97 15.26
N PRO A 585 44.83 -21.78 14.10
CA PRO A 585 45.53 -21.77 12.81
C PRO A 585 46.41 -20.52 12.62
N ALA A 586 46.14 -19.42 13.31
CA ALA A 586 47.04 -18.25 13.32
C ALA A 586 48.30 -18.45 14.21
N GLY A 587 48.47 -19.61 14.84
CA GLY A 587 49.60 -19.91 15.71
C GLY A 587 49.66 -19.05 16.99
N CYS A 588 48.50 -18.58 17.45
CA CYS A 588 48.35 -17.73 18.64
C CYS A 588 47.87 -18.57 19.83
N ARG A 589 48.24 -18.18 21.07
CA ARG A 589 47.82 -18.89 22.28
C ARG A 589 46.51 -18.36 22.86
N ASN A 590 46.18 -17.11 22.61
CA ASN A 590 45.02 -16.42 23.16
C ASN A 590 44.67 -15.19 22.29
N SER A 591 43.52 -14.56 22.57
CA SER A 591 43.06 -13.39 21.82
C SER A 591 44.00 -12.19 21.89
N ARG A 592 44.79 -12.00 22.96
CA ARG A 592 45.73 -10.87 23.05
C ARG A 592 46.84 -11.01 22.02
N GLU A 593 47.43 -12.21 21.93
CA GLU A 593 48.44 -12.50 20.92
C GLU A 593 47.88 -12.41 19.49
N LEU A 594 46.61 -12.81 19.29
CA LEU A 594 45.93 -12.65 18.00
C LEU A 594 45.81 -11.18 17.60
N ILE A 595 45.35 -10.32 18.51
CA ILE A 595 45.19 -8.87 18.28
C ILE A 595 46.53 -8.17 18.03
N GLU A 596 47.63 -8.68 18.57
CA GLU A 596 48.99 -8.14 18.32
C GLU A 596 49.53 -8.55 16.94
N ARG A 597 49.11 -9.69 16.40
CA ARG A 597 49.62 -10.25 15.13
C ARG A 597 48.73 -10.01 13.92
N MET A 598 47.45 -9.73 14.13
CA MET A 598 46.44 -9.59 13.08
C MET A 598 45.60 -8.35 13.33
N ASP A 599 45.20 -7.67 12.26
CA ASP A 599 44.24 -6.56 12.36
C ASP A 599 42.95 -7.06 13.02
N VAL A 600 42.41 -6.28 13.97
CA VAL A 600 41.25 -6.66 14.78
C VAL A 600 40.05 -6.97 13.88
N ARG A 601 39.84 -6.20 12.80
CA ARG A 601 38.70 -6.39 11.89
C ARG A 601 38.87 -7.60 11.01
N ASP A 602 40.10 -7.89 10.60
CA ASP A 602 40.42 -9.13 9.88
C ASP A 602 40.14 -10.34 10.77
N ALA A 603 40.59 -10.31 12.02
CA ALA A 603 40.35 -11.38 13.00
C ALA A 603 38.85 -11.62 13.24
N VAL A 604 38.04 -10.57 13.40
CA VAL A 604 36.57 -10.70 13.54
C VAL A 604 35.93 -11.23 12.26
N SER A 605 36.35 -10.74 11.09
CA SER A 605 35.79 -11.17 9.80
C SER A 605 36.10 -12.64 9.52
N LEU A 606 37.30 -13.10 9.85
CA LEU A 606 37.69 -14.50 9.77
C LEU A 606 36.97 -15.36 10.82
N ALA A 607 36.77 -14.85 12.04
CA ALA A 607 36.00 -15.55 13.06
C ALA A 607 34.55 -15.79 12.62
N ASN A 608 33.94 -14.84 11.92
CA ASN A 608 32.60 -14.99 11.36
C ASN A 608 32.49 -16.10 10.28
N LEU A 609 33.61 -16.47 9.67
CA LEU A 609 33.67 -17.56 8.68
C LEU A 609 34.09 -18.90 9.30
N ALA A 610 34.99 -18.86 10.28
CA ALA A 610 35.61 -20.05 10.88
C ALA A 610 34.76 -20.64 12.03
N GLU A 611 34.05 -19.79 12.77
CA GLU A 611 33.29 -20.20 13.95
C GLU A 611 31.87 -20.66 13.61
N ASN A 612 31.23 -21.36 14.56
CA ASN A 612 29.86 -21.81 14.39
C ASN A 612 28.83 -20.67 14.51
N ARG A 613 27.62 -20.90 13.98
CA ARG A 613 26.51 -19.92 14.03
C ARG A 613 26.18 -19.42 15.43
N LYS A 614 26.28 -20.26 16.48
CA LYS A 614 26.02 -19.84 17.86
C LYS A 614 27.02 -18.80 18.35
N TYR A 615 28.30 -18.96 17.99
CA TYR A 615 29.33 -17.96 18.30
C TYR A 615 29.03 -16.65 17.59
N VAL A 616 28.74 -16.72 16.29
CA VAL A 616 28.45 -15.56 15.44
C VAL A 616 27.23 -14.78 15.93
N ASP A 617 26.11 -15.46 16.14
CA ASP A 617 24.87 -14.83 16.60
C ASP A 617 25.08 -14.19 18.00
N ARG A 618 25.75 -14.89 18.92
CA ARG A 618 26.02 -14.38 20.27
C ARG A 618 26.94 -13.15 20.27
N THR A 619 28.00 -13.18 19.48
CA THR A 619 28.98 -12.08 19.42
C THR A 619 28.39 -10.85 18.75
N LEU A 620 27.61 -11.03 17.66
CA LEU A 620 26.87 -9.96 17.01
C LEU A 620 25.86 -9.32 17.98
N LEU A 621 25.02 -10.13 18.64
CA LEU A 621 24.03 -9.62 19.60
C LEU A 621 24.70 -8.85 20.73
N TRP A 622 25.81 -9.35 21.28
CA TRP A 622 26.56 -8.65 22.32
C TRP A 622 27.04 -7.27 21.86
N VAL A 623 27.59 -7.16 20.64
CA VAL A 623 28.02 -5.85 20.11
C VAL A 623 26.83 -4.91 20.00
N LEU A 624 25.73 -5.38 19.42
CA LEU A 624 24.54 -4.57 19.19
C LEU A 624 23.88 -4.13 20.50
N ASP A 625 23.84 -4.98 21.52
CA ASP A 625 23.30 -4.66 22.86
C ASP A 625 24.13 -3.63 23.62
N ASN A 626 25.40 -3.43 23.24
CA ASN A 626 26.33 -2.51 23.91
C ASN A 626 26.74 -1.32 23.00
N LEU A 627 26.09 -1.15 21.85
CA LEU A 627 26.45 -0.14 20.87
C LEU A 627 25.80 1.21 21.19
N SER A 628 26.61 2.25 21.36
CA SER A 628 26.18 3.65 21.43
C SER A 628 26.67 4.44 20.20
N PRO A 629 26.12 5.63 19.92
CA PRO A 629 26.61 6.49 18.84
C PRO A 629 28.13 6.78 18.94
N GLU A 630 28.66 6.91 20.15
CA GLU A 630 30.09 7.09 20.39
C GLU A 630 30.91 5.84 20.05
N GLY A 631 30.28 4.68 19.93
CA GLY A 631 30.86 3.42 19.51
C GLY A 631 31.03 3.27 18.00
N MET A 632 30.79 4.33 17.20
CA MET A 632 30.90 4.33 15.73
C MET A 632 32.05 5.24 15.24
N GLU A 633 32.64 4.94 14.08
CA GLU A 633 33.73 5.71 13.45
C GLU A 633 33.76 5.56 11.91
N GLU A 634 34.39 6.52 11.21
CA GLU A 634 34.61 6.47 9.75
C GLU A 634 35.89 5.70 9.41
N LEU A 635 35.83 4.75 8.46
CA LEU A 635 36.90 3.78 8.20
C LEU A 635 37.04 3.46 6.73
N ASP A 636 38.24 3.05 6.30
CA ASP A 636 38.42 2.53 4.95
C ASP A 636 37.85 1.12 4.83
N ILE A 637 37.16 0.85 3.73
CA ILE A 637 36.80 -0.51 3.34
C ILE A 637 38.02 -1.23 2.75
N ARG A 638 38.27 -2.48 3.17
CA ARG A 638 39.42 -3.27 2.69
C ARG A 638 39.03 -4.71 2.33
N PRO A 639 39.62 -5.29 1.28
CA PRO A 639 39.39 -6.68 0.94
C PRO A 639 40.24 -7.62 1.80
N ILE A 640 39.75 -8.85 2.01
CA ILE A 640 40.51 -9.98 2.55
C ILE A 640 40.42 -11.10 1.51
N VAL A 641 41.51 -11.37 0.80
CA VAL A 641 41.58 -12.47 -0.17
C VAL A 641 41.88 -13.77 0.58
N LEU A 642 40.94 -14.70 0.57
CA LEU A 642 41.04 -16.01 1.23
C LEU A 642 41.90 -16.94 0.36
N GLY A 643 43.01 -17.42 0.90
CA GLY A 643 43.99 -18.24 0.20
C GLY A 643 44.84 -19.09 1.14
N SER A 644 45.88 -19.73 0.60
CA SER A 644 46.81 -20.60 1.33
C SER A 644 47.50 -19.91 2.51
N LYS A 645 47.66 -18.58 2.44
CA LYS A 645 48.28 -17.76 3.50
C LYS A 645 47.35 -17.40 4.66
N VAL A 646 46.03 -17.59 4.49
CA VAL A 646 45.02 -17.25 5.52
C VAL A 646 44.55 -18.54 6.20
N LEU A 647 44.92 -18.70 7.48
CA LEU A 647 44.59 -19.89 8.29
C LEU A 647 44.92 -21.23 7.59
N ASP A 648 46.10 -21.33 6.96
CA ASP A 648 46.60 -22.52 6.24
C ASP A 648 45.64 -23.09 5.17
N GLY A 649 44.80 -22.25 4.55
CA GLY A 649 43.83 -22.68 3.52
C GLY A 649 42.68 -23.54 4.05
N SER A 650 42.50 -23.59 5.38
CA SER A 650 41.41 -24.35 6.04
C SER A 650 40.03 -23.73 5.83
N LEU A 651 39.96 -22.45 5.46
CA LEU A 651 38.71 -21.75 5.16
C LEU A 651 38.34 -21.89 3.68
N LYS A 652 37.18 -22.48 3.42
CA LYS A 652 36.50 -22.39 2.12
C LYS A 652 35.41 -21.32 2.21
N GLN A 653 35.15 -20.61 1.11
CA GLN A 653 34.04 -19.66 1.06
C GLN A 653 32.72 -20.38 1.35
N GLY A 654 32.05 -20.01 2.44
CA GLY A 654 30.63 -20.32 2.66
C GLY A 654 29.74 -19.35 1.86
N SER A 655 28.43 -19.33 2.14
CA SER A 655 27.57 -18.22 1.68
C SER A 655 28.18 -16.89 2.13
N VAL A 656 28.37 -15.97 1.20
CA VAL A 656 29.02 -14.67 1.40
C VAL A 656 28.44 -14.00 2.66
N SER A 657 29.32 -13.67 3.61
CA SER A 657 28.93 -13.33 4.98
C SER A 657 28.22 -11.98 5.06
N ASN A 658 26.97 -11.98 5.51
CA ASN A 658 26.23 -10.76 5.89
C ASN A 658 26.92 -9.95 7.01
N LEU A 659 27.95 -10.50 7.68
CA LEU A 659 28.63 -9.90 8.83
C LEU A 659 29.83 -9.01 8.47
N ASN A 660 30.17 -8.91 7.19
CA ASN A 660 31.15 -7.96 6.67
C ASN A 660 30.69 -6.49 6.78
N LYS A 661 29.38 -6.27 6.99
CA LYS A 661 28.79 -4.93 7.16
C LYS A 661 29.35 -4.21 8.39
N ILE A 662 29.64 -4.91 9.50
CA ILE A 662 30.10 -4.27 10.76
C ILE A 662 31.63 -4.16 10.89
N THR A 663 32.39 -4.92 10.09
CA THR A 663 33.86 -4.93 10.16
C THR A 663 34.52 -4.05 9.10
N THR A 664 33.76 -3.56 8.10
CA THR A 664 34.26 -2.86 6.90
C THR A 664 35.30 -3.67 6.14
N ARG A 665 35.11 -5.01 6.08
CA ARG A 665 35.95 -5.94 5.31
C ARG A 665 35.13 -6.65 4.26
N ILE A 666 35.69 -6.88 3.08
CA ILE A 666 35.06 -7.73 2.05
C ILE A 666 35.91 -9.00 1.88
N THR A 667 35.37 -10.13 2.30
CA THR A 667 36.03 -11.43 2.15
C THR A 667 35.80 -11.98 0.74
N ILE A 668 36.88 -12.30 0.03
CA ILE A 668 36.87 -12.68 -1.38
C ILE A 668 37.67 -13.97 -1.54
N SER A 669 37.14 -14.99 -2.19
CA SER A 669 37.90 -16.20 -2.53
C SER A 669 38.12 -16.30 -4.03
N PRO A 670 39.26 -16.84 -4.49
CA PRO A 670 39.42 -17.27 -5.87
C PRO A 670 38.31 -18.26 -6.25
N LEU A 671 37.86 -18.21 -7.51
CA LEU A 671 36.91 -19.20 -8.01
C LEU A 671 37.57 -20.58 -8.09
N SER A 672 36.80 -21.64 -7.87
CA SER A 672 37.30 -22.99 -8.12
C SER A 672 37.34 -23.26 -9.63
N LYS A 673 38.36 -23.99 -10.11
CA LYS A 673 38.48 -24.33 -11.53
C LYS A 673 37.24 -25.06 -12.04
N GLY A 674 36.63 -24.56 -13.12
CA GLY A 674 35.38 -25.08 -13.68
C GLY A 674 34.10 -24.50 -13.05
N VAL A 675 34.22 -23.59 -12.08
CA VAL A 675 33.10 -22.82 -11.50
C VAL A 675 33.01 -21.45 -12.17
N GLY A 676 31.81 -20.89 -12.29
CA GLY A 676 31.60 -19.52 -12.79
C GLY A 676 30.79 -19.39 -14.09
N GLY A 677 30.43 -20.51 -14.71
CA GLY A 677 29.63 -20.51 -15.93
C GLY A 677 30.35 -19.87 -17.13
N ARG A 678 29.57 -19.25 -18.03
CA ARG A 678 30.05 -18.56 -19.24
C ARG A 678 30.67 -17.18 -18.96
N TYR A 679 30.27 -16.51 -17.87
CA TYR A 679 30.67 -15.13 -17.53
C TYR A 679 31.34 -15.03 -16.14
N PRO A 680 32.39 -15.83 -15.88
CA PRO A 680 32.96 -15.94 -14.54
C PRO A 680 33.60 -14.63 -14.06
N ARG A 681 34.25 -13.86 -14.93
CA ARG A 681 34.93 -12.61 -14.57
C ARG A 681 33.92 -11.49 -14.36
N LEU A 682 32.90 -11.40 -15.21
CA LEU A 682 31.79 -10.47 -15.04
C LEU A 682 31.08 -10.71 -13.71
N TYR A 683 30.76 -11.96 -13.38
CA TYR A 683 30.20 -12.31 -12.07
C TYR A 683 31.12 -11.91 -10.92
N PHE A 684 32.40 -12.30 -10.98
CA PHE A 684 33.39 -12.04 -9.93
C PHE A 684 33.52 -10.53 -9.63
N CYS A 685 33.70 -9.70 -10.68
CA CYS A 685 33.87 -8.26 -10.53
C CYS A 685 32.58 -7.59 -10.04
N LEU A 686 31.43 -7.92 -10.66
CA LEU A 686 30.15 -7.34 -10.26
C LEU A 686 29.80 -7.66 -8.82
N HIS A 687 30.05 -8.90 -8.40
CA HIS A 687 29.78 -9.33 -7.04
C HIS A 687 30.55 -8.50 -6.01
N ILE A 688 31.86 -8.27 -6.23
CA ILE A 688 32.68 -7.42 -5.36
C ILE A 688 32.16 -5.98 -5.36
N LEU A 689 31.89 -5.41 -6.53
CA LEU A 689 31.39 -4.03 -6.65
C LEU A 689 30.04 -3.83 -5.96
N ARG A 690 29.10 -4.78 -6.11
CA ARG A 690 27.82 -4.72 -5.38
C ARG A 690 28.05 -4.78 -3.87
N HIS A 691 28.99 -5.58 -3.37
CA HIS A 691 29.31 -5.64 -1.94
C HIS A 691 29.94 -4.34 -1.41
N ILE A 692 30.70 -3.63 -2.24
CA ILE A 692 31.21 -2.29 -1.91
C ILE A 692 30.03 -1.30 -1.77
N VAL A 693 29.12 -1.28 -2.74
CA VAL A 693 27.94 -0.39 -2.71
C VAL A 693 27.01 -0.73 -1.55
N LEU A 694 26.77 -2.02 -1.30
CA LEU A 694 26.04 -2.47 -0.11
C LEU A 694 26.68 -1.90 1.17
N ALA A 695 27.99 -2.00 1.32
CA ALA A 695 28.67 -1.46 2.50
C ALA A 695 28.50 0.06 2.62
N GLU A 696 28.57 0.78 1.50
CA GLU A 696 28.35 2.23 1.43
C GLU A 696 26.94 2.63 1.88
N ASP A 697 25.92 1.99 1.31
CA ASP A 697 24.52 2.31 1.58
C ASP A 697 24.13 1.97 3.03
N TYR A 698 24.64 0.86 3.57
CA TYR A 698 24.50 0.53 4.99
C TYR A 698 25.25 1.50 5.90
N SER A 699 26.44 1.94 5.50
CA SER A 699 27.19 2.99 6.21
C SER A 699 26.38 4.30 6.28
N ASN A 700 25.74 4.69 5.16
CA ASN A 700 24.86 5.84 5.12
C ASN A 700 23.65 5.69 6.05
N LEU A 701 23.02 4.51 6.01
CA LEU A 701 21.89 4.18 6.87
C LEU A 701 22.25 4.24 8.37
N TRP A 702 23.41 3.69 8.75
CA TRP A 702 23.86 3.70 10.15
C TRP A 702 24.31 5.08 10.61
N ARG A 703 24.77 5.93 9.69
CA ARG A 703 25.06 7.33 10.00
C ARG A 703 23.78 8.06 10.40
N ILE A 704 22.67 7.80 9.72
CA ILE A 704 21.34 8.32 10.08
C ILE A 704 20.96 7.80 11.48
N TYR A 705 20.96 6.49 11.70
CA TYR A 705 20.60 5.91 13.00
C TYR A 705 21.45 6.42 14.17
N ALA A 706 22.74 6.65 13.95
CA ALA A 706 23.62 7.18 14.99
C ALA A 706 23.33 8.64 15.34
N ARG A 707 22.84 9.43 14.38
CA ARG A 707 22.39 10.81 14.63
C ARG A 707 21.10 10.88 15.42
N GLU A 708 20.19 9.93 15.19
CA GLU A 708 18.93 9.78 15.93
C GLU A 708 19.14 9.33 17.40
N ARG A 709 20.29 8.72 17.70
CA ARG A 709 20.79 8.29 19.03
C ARG A 709 20.00 7.19 19.73
N LYS A 710 18.68 7.14 19.59
CA LYS A 710 17.82 6.17 20.26
C LYS A 710 17.88 4.81 19.57
N ASN A 711 17.96 3.73 20.37
CA ASN A 711 17.86 2.35 19.90
C ASN A 711 18.85 1.97 18.77
N LEU A 712 20.02 2.62 18.68
CA LEU A 712 21.00 2.40 17.61
C LEU A 712 21.31 0.91 17.39
N GLY A 713 21.58 0.18 18.47
CA GLY A 713 21.83 -1.26 18.44
C GLY A 713 20.69 -2.06 17.82
N SER A 714 19.45 -1.73 18.17
CA SER A 714 18.23 -2.35 17.61
C SER A 714 18.02 -1.98 16.14
N LYS A 715 18.23 -0.73 15.74
CA LYS A 715 18.10 -0.29 14.34
C LYS A 715 19.12 -0.97 13.44
N ILE A 716 20.39 -1.03 13.88
CA ILE A 716 21.44 -1.76 13.18
C ILE A 716 21.10 -3.25 13.13
N ARG A 717 20.62 -3.85 14.23
CA ARG A 717 20.14 -5.24 14.25
C ARG A 717 19.08 -5.48 13.18
N ASN A 718 18.07 -4.63 13.11
CA ASN A 718 16.97 -4.76 12.16
C ASN A 718 17.46 -4.64 10.71
N SER A 719 18.42 -3.75 10.45
CA SER A 719 19.07 -3.63 9.15
C SER A 719 19.89 -4.87 8.73
N LEU A 720 20.38 -5.65 9.70
CA LEU A 720 21.26 -6.80 9.48
C LEU A 720 20.55 -8.16 9.48
N ILE A 721 19.59 -8.36 10.39
CA ILE A 721 19.01 -9.67 10.76
C ILE A 721 17.51 -9.74 10.44
N GLY A 722 16.92 -8.71 9.81
CA GLY A 722 15.50 -8.69 9.45
C GLY A 722 15.08 -9.92 8.65
N ARG A 723 13.85 -10.43 8.90
CA ARG A 723 13.17 -11.33 7.98
C ARG A 723 12.48 -10.47 6.94
N TYR A 724 12.83 -10.63 5.67
CA TYR A 724 12.26 -9.82 4.60
C TYR A 724 11.20 -10.64 3.88
N GLU A 725 9.94 -10.20 4.02
CA GLU A 725 8.84 -10.70 3.20
C GLU A 725 8.98 -10.17 1.76
N THR A 726 8.49 -10.94 0.79
CA THR A 726 8.82 -10.82 -0.64
C THR A 726 7.77 -10.06 -1.45
N ASP A 727 7.19 -9.00 -0.90
CA ASP A 727 6.27 -8.14 -1.65
C ASP A 727 7.03 -7.21 -2.60
N ALA A 728 6.48 -6.96 -3.80
CA ALA A 728 7.18 -6.25 -4.88
C ALA A 728 7.68 -4.85 -4.48
N PHE A 729 6.90 -4.12 -3.67
CA PHE A 729 7.21 -2.77 -3.18
C PHE A 729 7.61 -2.73 -1.71
N CYS A 730 8.05 -3.85 -1.12
CA CYS A 730 8.51 -3.81 0.26
C CYS A 730 9.78 -2.95 0.39
N ALA A 731 9.97 -2.32 1.55
CA ALA A 731 11.12 -1.45 1.79
C ALA A 731 12.46 -2.14 1.48
N HIS A 732 12.59 -3.44 1.79
CA HIS A 732 13.78 -4.23 1.44
C HIS A 732 14.01 -4.33 -0.07
N ASN A 733 12.98 -4.56 -0.88
CA ASN A 733 13.13 -4.68 -2.33
C ASN A 733 13.50 -3.36 -3.00
N ILE A 734 12.94 -2.24 -2.51
CA ILE A 734 13.35 -0.90 -2.93
C ILE A 734 14.82 -0.61 -2.54
N PHE A 735 15.24 -0.99 -1.33
CA PHE A 735 16.63 -0.86 -0.88
C PHE A 735 17.60 -1.72 -1.72
N GLU A 736 17.20 -2.95 -2.06
CA GLU A 736 17.97 -3.83 -2.94
C GLU A 736 18.14 -3.24 -4.34
N ASN A 737 17.11 -2.59 -4.89
CA ASN A 737 17.25 -1.84 -6.13
C ASN A 737 18.20 -0.64 -5.96
N PHE A 738 18.13 0.07 -4.84
CA PHE A 738 18.99 1.22 -4.58
C PHE A 738 20.49 0.87 -4.67
N HIS A 739 20.88 -0.31 -4.16
CA HIS A 739 22.24 -0.84 -4.31
C HIS A 739 22.63 -1.10 -5.77
N HIS A 740 21.70 -1.60 -6.58
CA HIS A 740 21.94 -1.80 -8.01
C HIS A 740 22.06 -0.47 -8.77
N ARG A 741 21.26 0.54 -8.42
CA ARG A 741 21.43 1.91 -8.95
C ARG A 741 22.79 2.49 -8.55
N GLY A 742 23.26 2.26 -7.32
CA GLY A 742 24.60 2.65 -6.86
C GLY A 742 25.73 1.99 -7.63
N LEU A 743 25.63 0.68 -7.89
CA LEU A 743 26.57 -0.05 -8.75
C LEU A 743 26.69 0.59 -10.13
N ILE A 744 25.57 1.00 -10.74
CA ILE A 744 25.57 1.59 -12.07
C ILE A 744 26.12 3.02 -12.07
N ARG A 745 25.93 3.78 -10.99
CA ARG A 745 26.64 5.06 -10.80
C ARG A 745 28.17 4.86 -10.79
N LEU A 746 28.67 3.83 -10.11
CA LEU A 746 30.10 3.50 -10.12
C LEU A 746 30.60 3.11 -11.52
N VAL A 747 29.85 2.27 -12.25
CA VAL A 747 30.21 1.86 -13.61
C VAL A 747 30.24 3.06 -14.56
N ARG A 748 29.25 3.97 -14.49
CA ARG A 748 29.23 5.20 -15.29
C ARG A 748 30.41 6.12 -14.98
N SER A 749 30.77 6.26 -13.70
CA SER A 749 31.93 7.03 -13.28
C SER A 749 33.23 6.47 -13.89
N LEU A 750 33.42 5.15 -13.82
CA LEU A 750 34.57 4.49 -14.44
C LEU A 750 34.58 4.67 -15.97
N ALA A 751 33.44 4.53 -16.63
CA ALA A 751 33.33 4.74 -18.08
C ALA A 751 33.79 6.15 -18.47
N GLY A 752 33.34 7.18 -17.75
CA GLY A 752 33.77 8.56 -17.98
C GLY A 752 35.27 8.80 -17.75
N GLN A 753 35.87 8.13 -16.74
CA GLN A 753 37.32 8.18 -16.51
C GLN A 753 38.12 7.50 -17.61
N LEU A 754 37.64 6.35 -18.11
CA LEU A 754 38.27 5.62 -19.20
C LEU A 754 38.21 6.43 -20.51
N GLU A 755 37.07 7.08 -20.78
CA GLU A 755 36.93 7.99 -21.92
C GLU A 755 37.91 9.16 -21.83
N ALA A 756 38.00 9.80 -20.67
CA ALA A 756 38.94 10.91 -20.43
C ALA A 756 40.42 10.49 -20.56
N THR A 757 40.74 9.21 -20.37
CA THR A 757 42.09 8.65 -20.51
C THR A 757 42.36 8.00 -21.88
N GLY A 758 41.42 8.13 -22.82
CA GLY A 758 41.58 7.67 -24.21
C GLY A 758 41.21 6.20 -24.47
N GLN A 759 40.63 5.50 -23.48
CA GLN A 759 40.15 4.11 -23.60
C GLN A 759 38.69 4.07 -24.07
N VAL A 760 38.44 4.62 -25.27
CA VAL A 760 37.10 4.91 -25.79
C VAL A 760 36.23 3.66 -25.96
N GLU A 761 36.79 2.54 -26.44
CA GLU A 761 36.00 1.31 -26.63
C GLU A 761 35.57 0.68 -25.30
N GLN A 762 36.45 0.63 -24.31
CA GLN A 762 36.14 0.12 -22.98
C GLN A 762 35.10 1.00 -22.29
N ALA A 763 35.25 2.33 -22.39
CA ALA A 763 34.26 3.28 -21.91
C ALA A 763 32.90 3.06 -22.57
N ARG A 764 32.85 2.91 -23.90
CA ARG A 764 31.63 2.65 -24.66
C ARG A 764 30.92 1.39 -24.20
N VAL A 765 31.64 0.29 -24.01
CA VAL A 765 31.08 -1.00 -23.56
C VAL A 765 30.53 -0.90 -22.13
N LEU A 766 31.22 -0.21 -21.22
CA LEU A 766 30.73 0.02 -19.85
C LEU A 766 29.53 0.98 -19.80
N THR A 767 29.49 2.00 -20.64
CA THR A 767 28.32 2.87 -20.80
C THR A 767 27.12 2.07 -21.29
N MET A 768 27.31 1.19 -22.29
CA MET A 768 26.25 0.29 -22.75
C MET A 768 25.75 -0.65 -21.65
N MET A 769 26.65 -1.16 -20.79
CA MET A 769 26.26 -1.98 -19.63
C MET A 769 25.42 -1.20 -18.63
N ALA A 770 25.72 0.08 -18.42
CA ALA A 770 24.94 0.95 -17.56
C ALA A 770 23.56 1.25 -18.15
N ASP A 771 23.49 1.52 -19.45
CA ASP A 771 22.25 1.86 -20.16
C ASP A 771 21.31 0.66 -20.32
N SER A 772 21.86 -0.55 -20.39
CA SER A 772 21.07 -1.78 -20.51
C SER A 772 20.57 -2.35 -19.18
N TYR A 773 20.99 -1.76 -18.06
CA TYR A 773 20.76 -2.30 -16.73
C TYR A 773 19.32 -2.01 -16.27
N GLY A 774 18.63 -3.03 -15.77
CA GLY A 774 17.19 -2.98 -15.45
C GLY A 774 16.28 -3.18 -16.64
N LEU A 775 16.78 -3.08 -17.89
CA LEU A 775 15.96 -3.27 -19.09
C LEU A 775 15.62 -4.75 -19.32
N SER A 776 14.37 -4.99 -19.69
CA SER A 776 13.91 -6.26 -20.25
C SER A 776 12.77 -6.05 -21.23
N GLN A 777 12.53 -7.05 -22.07
CA GLN A 777 11.42 -7.05 -23.01
C GLN A 777 10.90 -8.47 -23.22
N ILE A 778 9.57 -8.60 -23.31
CA ILE A 778 8.93 -9.80 -23.88
C ILE A 778 8.71 -9.56 -25.37
N LEU A 779 9.19 -10.51 -26.18
CA LEU A 779 9.12 -10.50 -27.63
C LEU A 779 7.82 -11.14 -28.13
N ASP A 780 7.55 -11.03 -29.43
CA ASP A 780 6.29 -11.45 -30.06
C ASP A 780 6.01 -12.96 -29.93
N ASP A 781 7.05 -13.77 -29.71
CA ASP A 781 6.96 -15.22 -29.51
C ASP A 781 6.89 -15.63 -28.03
N GLY A 782 6.81 -14.67 -27.11
CA GLY A 782 6.79 -14.91 -25.66
C GLY A 782 8.17 -14.98 -25.01
N THR A 783 9.26 -14.92 -25.79
CA THR A 783 10.61 -14.93 -25.22
C THR A 783 10.84 -13.70 -24.37
N PHE A 784 11.15 -13.91 -23.09
CA PHE A 784 11.59 -12.86 -22.17
C PHE A 784 13.11 -12.66 -22.28
N VAL A 785 13.53 -11.42 -22.51
CA VAL A 785 14.95 -11.07 -22.70
C VAL A 785 15.35 -9.97 -21.71
N PRO A 786 16.05 -10.31 -20.61
CA PRO A 786 16.68 -9.32 -19.75
C PRO A 786 18.01 -8.84 -20.34
N CYS A 787 18.37 -7.59 -20.06
CA CYS A 787 19.57 -6.95 -20.60
C CYS A 787 20.63 -6.63 -19.53
N SER A 788 20.37 -6.89 -18.25
CA SER A 788 21.33 -6.58 -17.18
C SER A 788 22.47 -7.58 -17.13
N ALA A 789 23.70 -7.08 -17.09
CA ALA A 789 24.91 -7.89 -16.93
C ALA A 789 24.88 -8.77 -15.67
N TRP A 790 24.32 -8.26 -14.56
CA TRP A 790 24.17 -9.00 -13.31
C TRP A 790 23.27 -10.23 -13.48
N THR A 791 22.13 -10.08 -14.15
CA THR A 791 21.16 -11.16 -14.39
C THR A 791 21.81 -12.30 -15.18
N TRP A 792 22.50 -11.98 -16.28
CA TRP A 792 23.20 -12.97 -17.10
C TRP A 792 24.34 -13.66 -16.36
N ALA A 793 25.20 -12.88 -15.68
CA ALA A 793 26.34 -13.42 -14.96
C ALA A 793 25.91 -14.32 -13.78
N SER A 794 24.91 -13.89 -13.01
CA SER A 794 24.36 -14.65 -11.88
C SER A 794 23.64 -15.93 -12.33
N TYR A 795 22.82 -15.85 -13.38
CA TYR A 795 22.14 -17.01 -13.97
C TYR A 795 23.15 -18.07 -14.44
N SER A 796 24.17 -17.63 -15.19
CA SER A 796 25.25 -18.47 -15.69
C SER A 796 26.08 -19.10 -14.57
N TYR A 797 26.43 -18.33 -13.53
CA TYR A 797 27.15 -18.79 -12.35
C TYR A 797 26.39 -19.91 -11.62
N LYS A 798 25.05 -19.80 -11.52
CA LYS A 798 24.18 -20.82 -10.90
C LYS A 798 23.95 -22.06 -11.78
N GLY A 799 24.61 -22.15 -12.94
CA GLY A 799 24.51 -23.28 -13.86
C GLY A 799 23.42 -23.15 -14.93
N GLY A 800 22.77 -21.97 -15.02
CA GLY A 800 21.81 -21.65 -16.06
C GLY A 800 22.44 -21.71 -17.45
N LYS A 801 21.65 -22.13 -18.46
CA LYS A 801 22.08 -22.24 -19.86
C LYS A 801 21.09 -21.50 -20.75
N GLY A 802 21.60 -20.78 -21.76
CA GLY A 802 20.74 -20.02 -22.67
C GLY A 802 20.43 -18.64 -22.14
N ILE A 803 19.15 -18.24 -22.24
CA ILE A 803 18.65 -16.92 -21.83
C ILE A 803 18.21 -17.00 -20.37
N PRO A 804 18.49 -15.98 -19.53
CA PRO A 804 17.97 -15.96 -18.16
C PRO A 804 16.43 -15.98 -18.14
N THR A 805 15.87 -16.74 -17.21
CA THR A 805 14.41 -16.91 -17.05
C THR A 805 13.80 -15.78 -16.21
N PRO A 806 12.49 -15.50 -16.29
CA PRO A 806 11.80 -14.51 -15.45
C PRO A 806 12.11 -14.65 -13.95
N LEU A 807 12.15 -15.89 -13.44
CA LEU A 807 12.50 -16.19 -12.04
C LEU A 807 13.92 -15.75 -11.62
N SER A 808 14.79 -15.42 -12.57
CA SER A 808 16.15 -14.94 -12.30
C SER A 808 16.30 -13.41 -12.44
N SER A 809 15.22 -12.71 -12.82
CA SER A 809 15.21 -11.30 -13.21
C SER A 809 14.80 -10.33 -12.10
N HIS A 810 15.28 -10.59 -10.88
CA HIS A 810 15.04 -9.70 -9.73
C HIS A 810 15.59 -8.28 -9.94
N VAL A 811 16.60 -8.09 -10.78
CA VAL A 811 17.13 -6.76 -11.09
C VAL A 811 16.10 -5.97 -11.88
N GLU A 812 15.60 -6.56 -12.97
CA GLU A 812 14.62 -5.90 -13.85
C GLU A 812 13.29 -5.67 -13.14
N GLU A 813 12.83 -6.65 -12.37
CA GLU A 813 11.63 -6.55 -11.53
C GLU A 813 11.70 -5.37 -10.55
N LYS A 814 12.73 -5.35 -9.69
CA LYS A 814 12.86 -4.33 -8.64
C LYS A 814 13.14 -2.95 -9.21
N TRP A 815 13.80 -2.88 -10.36
CA TRP A 815 14.07 -1.60 -11.03
C TRP A 815 12.80 -0.99 -11.59
N PHE A 816 12.02 -1.77 -12.35
CA PHE A 816 10.75 -1.30 -12.87
C PHE A 816 9.77 -0.92 -11.75
N ASN A 817 9.67 -1.73 -10.69
CA ASN A 817 8.79 -1.43 -9.56
C ASN A 817 9.21 -0.17 -8.81
N HIS A 818 10.52 0.06 -8.64
CA HIS A 818 11.00 1.30 -8.02
C HIS A 818 10.66 2.53 -8.89
N ASP A 819 10.91 2.46 -10.20
CA ASP A 819 10.54 3.53 -11.15
C ASP A 819 9.03 3.80 -11.12
N LEU A 820 8.21 2.74 -11.12
CA LEU A 820 6.75 2.84 -11.06
C LEU A 820 6.29 3.54 -9.78
N LEU A 821 6.88 3.18 -8.63
CA LEU A 821 6.57 3.82 -7.35
C LEU A 821 6.96 5.31 -7.37
N GLU A 822 8.16 5.65 -7.86
CA GLU A 822 8.62 7.04 -8.00
C GLU A 822 7.68 7.86 -8.90
N GLN A 823 7.21 7.30 -10.01
CA GLN A 823 6.27 7.97 -10.90
C GLN A 823 4.92 8.19 -10.22
N ILE A 824 4.30 7.14 -9.65
CA ILE A 824 3.02 7.29 -8.95
C ILE A 824 3.12 8.36 -7.85
N HIS A 825 4.18 8.32 -7.04
CA HIS A 825 4.44 9.28 -5.97
C HIS A 825 4.56 10.72 -6.51
N THR A 826 5.30 10.91 -7.61
CA THR A 826 5.45 12.21 -8.29
C THR A 826 4.11 12.74 -8.80
N TYR A 827 3.34 11.91 -9.50
CA TYR A 827 2.06 12.29 -10.09
C TYR A 827 1.03 12.68 -9.01
N LEU A 828 1.07 12.01 -7.85
CA LEU A 828 0.25 12.36 -6.69
C LEU A 828 0.72 13.65 -5.98
N GLY A 829 1.83 14.25 -6.41
CA GLY A 829 2.33 15.54 -5.93
C GLY A 829 3.29 15.46 -4.74
N TYR A 830 3.90 14.30 -4.51
CA TYR A 830 4.90 14.09 -3.45
C TYR A 830 6.33 14.07 -4.02
N ASP A 831 7.35 14.26 -3.17
CA ASP A 831 8.76 14.19 -3.57
C ASP A 831 9.27 12.72 -3.52
N PRO A 832 9.74 12.14 -4.64
CA PRO A 832 10.30 10.78 -4.66
C PRO A 832 11.48 10.57 -3.71
N ASN A 833 12.22 11.62 -3.34
CA ASN A 833 13.33 11.48 -2.39
C ASN A 833 12.85 11.04 -0.99
N GLU A 834 11.57 11.23 -0.65
CA GLU A 834 10.97 10.74 0.60
C GLU A 834 10.95 9.20 0.68
N ILE A 835 10.94 8.50 -0.46
CA ILE A 835 10.87 7.02 -0.52
C ILE A 835 12.05 6.41 0.22
N MET A 836 13.28 6.89 -0.05
CA MET A 836 14.48 6.31 0.57
C MET A 836 14.60 6.64 2.04
N HIS A 837 14.08 7.80 2.49
CA HIS A 837 13.98 8.09 3.92
C HIS A 837 13.05 7.08 4.62
N MET A 838 11.88 6.82 4.04
CA MET A 838 10.94 5.83 4.59
C MET A 838 11.51 4.42 4.58
N VAL A 839 12.21 4.02 3.52
CA VAL A 839 12.93 2.74 3.47
C VAL A 839 13.91 2.63 4.63
N GLY A 840 14.71 3.66 4.89
CA GLY A 840 15.65 3.69 6.00
C GLY A 840 14.97 3.56 7.36
N GLN A 841 13.88 4.30 7.57
CA GLN A 841 13.06 4.24 8.78
C GLN A 841 12.48 2.84 9.01
N PHE A 842 11.84 2.26 7.99
CA PHE A 842 11.18 0.96 8.08
C PHE A 842 12.18 -0.17 8.35
N ILE A 843 13.35 -0.11 7.71
CA ILE A 843 14.44 -1.03 8.01
C ILE A 843 14.87 -0.89 9.47
N GLY A 844 14.97 0.33 10.00
CA GLY A 844 15.37 0.61 11.39
C GLY A 844 14.36 0.09 12.40
N GLU A 845 13.07 0.14 12.07
CA GLU A 845 11.97 -0.36 12.90
C GLU A 845 11.74 -1.88 12.80
N GLY A 846 12.46 -2.58 11.92
CA GLY A 846 12.24 -4.01 11.67
C GLY A 846 11.02 -4.29 10.77
N LYS A 847 10.52 -3.26 10.09
CA LYS A 847 9.39 -3.27 9.15
C LYS A 847 9.83 -3.33 7.69
N ALA A 848 11.00 -3.88 7.41
CA ALA A 848 11.56 -3.93 6.05
C ALA A 848 10.71 -4.74 5.05
N GLY A 849 9.82 -5.61 5.53
CA GLY A 849 8.85 -6.35 4.72
C GLY A 849 7.56 -5.58 4.39
N GLU A 850 7.31 -4.43 5.04
CA GLU A 850 6.10 -3.65 4.81
C GLU A 850 6.05 -3.06 3.41
N ASN A 851 4.87 -3.13 2.80
CA ASN A 851 4.61 -2.64 1.45
C ASN A 851 4.52 -1.12 1.46
N LEU A 852 5.41 -0.45 0.73
CA LEU A 852 5.47 1.01 0.74
C LEU A 852 4.24 1.67 0.08
N LEU A 853 3.47 0.96 -0.75
CA LEU A 853 2.22 1.51 -1.32
C LEU A 853 1.20 1.83 -0.23
N ASP A 854 1.11 0.97 0.80
CA ASP A 854 0.13 1.12 1.88
C ASP A 854 0.39 2.42 2.67
N VAL A 855 1.65 2.83 2.76
CA VAL A 855 2.10 3.94 3.63
C VAL A 855 2.33 5.22 2.83
N LEU A 856 3.02 5.13 1.68
CA LEU A 856 3.28 6.28 0.82
C LEU A 856 2.05 6.73 0.07
N LEU A 857 1.13 5.81 -0.25
CA LEU A 857 -0.02 6.10 -1.10
C LEU A 857 -1.37 5.91 -0.38
N GLY A 858 -1.38 5.35 0.84
CA GLY A 858 -2.61 5.07 1.57
C GLY A 858 -3.53 4.07 0.86
N ALA A 859 -2.98 3.24 -0.03
CA ALA A 859 -3.75 2.51 -1.02
C ALA A 859 -3.47 1.00 -0.94
N LYS A 860 -4.46 0.23 -0.47
CA LYS A 860 -4.43 -1.23 -0.47
C LYS A 860 -5.72 -1.83 -1.03
N PRO A 861 -5.69 -2.64 -2.09
CA PRO A 861 -6.83 -3.44 -2.48
C PRO A 861 -6.93 -4.64 -1.52
N LYS A 862 -7.38 -4.40 -0.26
CA LYS A 862 -7.42 -5.39 0.83
C LYS A 862 -8.16 -6.70 0.47
N ASP A 863 -9.03 -6.67 -0.53
CA ASP A 863 -9.95 -7.75 -0.88
C ASP A 863 -9.69 -8.40 -2.25
N VAL A 864 -8.64 -8.01 -2.98
CA VAL A 864 -8.38 -8.59 -4.32
C VAL A 864 -7.35 -9.70 -4.24
N ILE A 865 -7.82 -10.93 -4.40
CA ILE A 865 -6.96 -12.12 -4.47
C ILE A 865 -6.50 -12.31 -5.92
N VAL A 866 -5.20 -12.50 -6.12
CA VAL A 866 -4.64 -12.91 -7.41
C VAL A 866 -4.10 -14.32 -7.27
N VAL A 867 -4.51 -15.19 -8.18
CA VAL A 867 -4.08 -16.58 -8.17
C VAL A 867 -2.74 -16.67 -8.89
N PRO A 868 -1.64 -17.08 -8.20
CA PRO A 868 -0.37 -17.28 -8.86
C PRO A 868 -0.49 -18.38 -9.91
N GLN A 869 0.00 -18.11 -11.11
CA GLN A 869 -0.05 -19.06 -12.22
C GLN A 869 1.34 -19.67 -12.45
N ASP A 870 1.38 -20.96 -12.75
CA ASP A 870 2.61 -21.65 -13.12
C ASP A 870 3.08 -21.10 -14.49
N THR A 871 4.27 -20.48 -14.52
CA THR A 871 4.90 -20.03 -15.76
C THR A 871 5.67 -21.18 -16.41
N ALA A 872 5.13 -21.70 -17.51
CA ALA A 872 5.80 -22.69 -18.34
C ALA A 872 6.00 -22.17 -19.77
N ASP A 873 7.10 -22.60 -20.40
CA ASP A 873 7.33 -22.38 -21.83
C ASP A 873 6.46 -23.35 -22.62
N TYR A 874 5.21 -22.92 -22.86
CA TYR A 874 4.21 -23.74 -23.51
C TYR A 874 4.47 -23.81 -25.02
N PRO A 875 4.34 -25.00 -25.65
CA PRO A 875 4.39 -25.10 -27.11
C PRO A 875 3.19 -24.37 -27.75
N PRO A 876 3.33 -23.89 -29.00
CA PRO A 876 2.22 -23.25 -29.70
C PRO A 876 1.08 -24.22 -30.03
N ALA A 877 -0.15 -23.72 -30.00
CA ALA A 877 -1.34 -24.40 -30.51
C ALA A 877 -1.39 -24.30 -32.05
N GLN A 878 -2.03 -25.27 -32.71
CA GLN A 878 -2.28 -25.20 -34.14
C GLN A 878 -3.36 -24.14 -34.45
N PRO A 879 -3.29 -23.45 -35.60
CA PRO A 879 -4.32 -22.49 -36.01
C PRO A 879 -5.68 -23.15 -36.26
N LEU A 880 -6.75 -22.41 -36.00
CA LEU A 880 -8.10 -22.78 -36.42
C LEU A 880 -8.19 -22.77 -37.96
N VAL A 881 -8.86 -23.76 -38.52
CA VAL A 881 -9.10 -23.88 -39.96
C VAL A 881 -10.41 -23.19 -40.31
N ARG A 882 -10.33 -22.09 -41.08
CA ARG A 882 -11.49 -21.32 -41.55
C ARG A 882 -12.39 -22.16 -42.44
N HIS A 883 -13.70 -22.00 -42.29
CA HIS A 883 -14.66 -22.64 -43.17
C HIS A 883 -14.64 -21.97 -44.57
N PRO A 884 -14.63 -22.75 -45.67
CA PRO A 884 -14.51 -22.21 -47.03
C PRO A 884 -15.62 -21.24 -47.45
N ASN A 885 -16.81 -21.39 -46.86
CA ASN A 885 -17.99 -20.57 -47.18
C ASN A 885 -18.19 -19.40 -46.20
N ASN A 886 -17.14 -18.94 -45.51
CA ASN A 886 -17.25 -17.75 -44.67
C ASN A 886 -17.47 -16.49 -45.53
N PRO A 887 -18.29 -15.52 -45.07
CA PRO A 887 -19.08 -15.55 -43.84
C PRO A 887 -20.34 -16.40 -43.96
N ILE A 888 -20.74 -17.06 -42.86
CA ILE A 888 -21.95 -17.90 -42.81
C ILE A 888 -23.22 -17.10 -42.51
N LEU A 889 -23.11 -15.93 -41.89
CA LEU A 889 -24.21 -14.98 -41.74
C LEU A 889 -23.77 -13.56 -42.13
N LEU A 890 -24.62 -12.89 -42.91
CA LEU A 890 -24.50 -11.48 -43.27
C LEU A 890 -25.73 -10.70 -42.76
N PRO A 891 -25.62 -9.37 -42.57
CA PRO A 891 -26.75 -8.50 -42.28
C PRO A 891 -27.84 -8.60 -43.36
N ILE A 892 -29.11 -8.63 -42.95
CA ILE A 892 -30.25 -8.62 -43.87
C ILE A 892 -30.84 -7.21 -43.86
N LYS A 893 -30.67 -6.48 -44.97
CA LYS A 893 -31.01 -5.04 -45.04
C LYS A 893 -32.51 -4.78 -44.84
N GLU A 894 -33.35 -5.75 -45.15
CA GLU A 894 -34.81 -5.68 -45.01
C GLU A 894 -35.28 -5.85 -43.55
N HIS A 895 -34.44 -6.42 -42.68
CA HIS A 895 -34.76 -6.61 -41.27
C HIS A 895 -34.19 -5.42 -40.46
N PHE A 896 -35.04 -4.46 -40.09
CA PHE A 896 -34.61 -3.19 -39.46
C PHE A 896 -33.71 -3.36 -38.22
N TRP A 897 -33.83 -4.48 -37.51
CA TRP A 897 -33.15 -4.77 -36.25
C TRP A 897 -31.78 -5.45 -36.42
N GLU A 898 -31.46 -5.95 -37.62
CA GLU A 898 -30.19 -6.60 -37.97
C GLU A 898 -29.61 -6.07 -39.30
N SER A 899 -30.12 -4.95 -39.78
CA SER A 899 -29.81 -4.38 -41.10
C SER A 899 -28.38 -3.89 -41.22
N LYS A 900 -27.72 -3.53 -40.10
CA LYS A 900 -26.34 -3.04 -40.09
C LYS A 900 -25.35 -4.17 -39.89
N TYR A 901 -25.44 -4.89 -38.77
CA TYR A 901 -24.40 -5.83 -38.35
C TYR A 901 -24.95 -7.09 -37.68
N VAL A 902 -24.27 -8.22 -37.90
CA VAL A 902 -24.55 -9.51 -37.25
C VAL A 902 -23.23 -10.10 -36.75
N LEU A 903 -23.09 -10.28 -35.44
CA LEU A 903 -21.79 -10.52 -34.82
C LEU A 903 -21.90 -11.32 -33.51
N ASN A 904 -20.75 -11.76 -33.01
CA ASN A 904 -20.51 -12.30 -31.66
C ASN A 904 -21.56 -13.33 -31.18
N ALA A 905 -21.72 -14.41 -31.94
CA ALA A 905 -22.74 -15.42 -31.65
C ALA A 905 -22.35 -16.38 -30.51
N GLY A 906 -23.23 -16.52 -29.54
CA GLY A 906 -23.25 -17.67 -28.63
C GLY A 906 -23.73 -18.91 -29.38
N ALA A 907 -23.22 -20.08 -29.01
CA ALA A 907 -23.55 -21.33 -29.69
C ALA A 907 -23.85 -22.42 -28.67
N VAL A 908 -24.93 -23.17 -28.88
CA VAL A 908 -25.25 -24.37 -28.08
C VAL A 908 -25.66 -25.51 -28.98
N ARG A 909 -25.13 -26.71 -28.72
CA ARG A 909 -25.56 -27.94 -29.39
C ARG A 909 -26.65 -28.60 -28.55
N ILE A 910 -27.75 -28.95 -29.20
CA ILE A 910 -28.81 -29.76 -28.61
C ILE A 910 -29.09 -30.87 -29.63
N LYS A 911 -28.64 -32.08 -29.33
CA LYS A 911 -28.69 -33.23 -30.25
C LYS A 911 -27.92 -32.95 -31.55
N ASP A 912 -28.57 -33.16 -32.69
CA ASP A 912 -28.01 -33.02 -34.03
C ASP A 912 -27.87 -31.57 -34.51
N ARG A 913 -28.42 -30.59 -33.78
CA ARG A 913 -28.48 -29.18 -34.21
C ARG A 913 -27.63 -28.27 -33.35
N VAL A 914 -27.11 -27.21 -33.97
CA VAL A 914 -26.44 -26.10 -33.28
C VAL A 914 -27.29 -24.85 -33.43
N TYR A 915 -27.55 -24.20 -32.29
CA TYR A 915 -28.33 -22.98 -32.17
C TYR A 915 -27.37 -21.81 -31.95
N LEU A 916 -27.34 -20.88 -32.90
CA LEU A 916 -26.54 -19.66 -32.86
C LEU A 916 -27.40 -18.50 -32.38
N LEU A 917 -27.16 -18.06 -31.15
CA LEU A 917 -27.73 -16.86 -30.58
C LEU A 917 -26.80 -15.70 -30.93
N TYR A 918 -27.11 -14.96 -31.98
CA TYR A 918 -26.21 -13.92 -32.50
C TYR A 918 -26.63 -12.52 -32.06
N ARG A 919 -25.65 -11.65 -31.81
CA ARG A 919 -25.90 -10.23 -31.64
C ARG A 919 -26.20 -9.62 -33.00
N ALA A 920 -27.27 -8.85 -33.05
CA ALA A 920 -27.69 -8.08 -34.21
C ALA A 920 -27.77 -6.61 -33.83
N PHE A 921 -27.42 -5.75 -34.79
CA PHE A 921 -27.54 -4.30 -34.64
C PHE A 921 -28.22 -3.71 -35.86
N GLY A 922 -29.24 -2.90 -35.60
CA GLY A 922 -30.13 -2.34 -36.61
C GLY A 922 -29.97 -0.84 -36.83
N ASP A 923 -30.85 -0.29 -37.66
CA ASP A 923 -30.89 1.14 -37.96
C ASP A 923 -31.25 2.01 -36.77
N ASP A 924 -31.93 1.42 -35.78
CA ASP A 924 -32.31 2.06 -34.52
C ASP A 924 -31.21 2.10 -33.46
N GLU A 925 -30.02 1.62 -33.79
CA GLU A 925 -28.83 1.61 -32.93
C GLU A 925 -29.01 0.84 -31.61
N ILE A 926 -29.79 -0.25 -31.64
CA ILE A 926 -30.04 -1.11 -30.48
C ILE A 926 -29.59 -2.54 -30.78
N SER A 927 -28.75 -3.09 -29.90
CA SER A 927 -28.33 -4.50 -29.98
C SER A 927 -29.42 -5.45 -29.49
N ARG A 928 -29.66 -6.54 -30.23
CA ARG A 928 -30.64 -7.60 -29.92
C ARG A 928 -30.06 -8.98 -30.18
N ILE A 929 -30.70 -10.04 -29.68
CA ILE A 929 -30.29 -11.42 -29.94
C ILE A 929 -31.22 -12.07 -30.95
N GLY A 930 -30.66 -12.46 -32.10
CA GLY A 930 -31.30 -13.28 -33.12
C GLY A 930 -31.00 -14.77 -32.95
N LEU A 931 -31.70 -15.63 -33.71
CA LEU A 931 -31.49 -17.07 -33.70
C LEU A 931 -31.31 -17.64 -35.11
N ALA A 932 -30.20 -18.32 -35.33
CA ALA A 932 -29.97 -19.19 -36.49
C ALA A 932 -29.76 -20.65 -36.03
N ILE A 933 -30.28 -21.59 -36.80
CA ILE A 933 -30.20 -23.03 -36.54
C ILE A 933 -29.36 -23.65 -37.65
N THR A 934 -28.35 -24.44 -37.28
CA THR A 934 -27.41 -25.05 -38.22
C THR A 934 -27.27 -26.55 -37.95
N ASP A 935 -26.76 -27.29 -38.94
CA ASP A 935 -26.26 -28.67 -38.77
C ASP A 935 -24.83 -28.72 -38.18
N GLY A 936 -24.28 -27.55 -37.80
CA GLY A 936 -22.89 -27.34 -37.45
C GLY A 936 -22.13 -26.54 -38.52
N TYR A 937 -22.45 -26.72 -39.80
CA TYR A 937 -21.70 -26.12 -40.92
C TYR A 937 -22.57 -25.21 -41.79
N ASN A 938 -23.80 -25.64 -42.08
CA ASN A 938 -24.75 -24.94 -42.93
C ASN A 938 -25.91 -24.37 -42.11
N VAL A 939 -26.31 -23.15 -42.42
CA VAL A 939 -27.51 -22.53 -41.84
C VAL A 939 -28.76 -23.20 -42.43
N LEU A 940 -29.54 -23.86 -41.58
CA LEU A 940 -30.78 -24.53 -41.95
C LEU A 940 -31.98 -23.59 -41.86
N GLU A 941 -31.98 -22.72 -40.85
CA GLU A 941 -33.06 -21.76 -40.59
C GLU A 941 -32.49 -20.52 -39.89
N ARG A 942 -33.01 -19.34 -40.20
CA ARG A 942 -32.77 -18.09 -39.48
C ARG A 942 -34.10 -17.42 -39.22
N LEU A 943 -34.39 -17.08 -37.96
CA LEU A 943 -35.67 -16.49 -37.60
C LEU A 943 -35.77 -15.03 -38.07
N PRO A 944 -36.95 -14.56 -38.50
CA PRO A 944 -37.15 -13.20 -39.00
C PRO A 944 -37.20 -12.14 -37.88
N ASP A 945 -37.53 -12.56 -36.67
CA ASP A 945 -37.66 -11.71 -35.48
C ASP A 945 -36.60 -12.07 -34.42
N PRO A 946 -36.15 -11.10 -33.61
CA PRO A 946 -35.23 -11.35 -32.51
C PRO A 946 -35.87 -12.22 -31.44
N ILE A 947 -35.08 -13.08 -30.80
CA ILE A 947 -35.53 -13.96 -29.71
C ILE A 947 -35.34 -13.35 -28.32
N PHE A 948 -34.57 -12.27 -28.21
CA PHE A 948 -34.36 -11.52 -26.98
C PHE A 948 -34.09 -10.05 -27.29
N VAL A 949 -34.84 -9.15 -26.65
CA VAL A 949 -34.80 -7.69 -26.88
C VAL A 949 -34.75 -6.93 -25.55
N PRO A 950 -34.23 -5.69 -25.52
CA PRO A 950 -34.29 -4.84 -24.33
C PRO A 950 -35.70 -4.64 -23.76
N GLU A 951 -35.87 -4.76 -22.44
CA GLU A 951 -37.14 -4.54 -21.73
C GLU A 951 -37.06 -3.47 -20.62
N ASN A 952 -35.87 -3.08 -20.17
CA ASN A 952 -35.71 -2.16 -19.04
C ASN A 952 -34.59 -1.13 -19.29
N GLU A 953 -34.53 -0.10 -18.43
CA GLU A 953 -33.57 1.00 -18.56
C GLU A 953 -32.11 0.54 -18.55
N LYS A 954 -31.80 -0.53 -17.82
CA LYS A 954 -30.44 -1.06 -17.67
C LYS A 954 -29.90 -1.72 -18.95
N GLU A 955 -30.76 -1.98 -19.94
CA GLU A 955 -30.38 -2.59 -21.22
C GLU A 955 -30.91 -1.80 -22.43
N LYS A 956 -31.31 -0.54 -22.26
CA LYS A 956 -31.99 0.25 -23.29
C LYS A 956 -31.20 0.48 -24.58
N LYS A 957 -29.86 0.36 -24.54
CA LYS A 957 -28.99 0.43 -25.72
C LYS A 957 -28.64 -0.94 -26.29
N GLY A 958 -28.97 -2.01 -25.58
CA GLY A 958 -29.00 -3.35 -26.15
C GLY A 958 -28.62 -4.47 -25.21
N CYS A 959 -28.88 -5.69 -25.68
CA CYS A 959 -28.41 -6.95 -25.12
C CYS A 959 -27.32 -7.48 -26.06
N GLU A 960 -26.09 -7.61 -25.55
CA GLU A 960 -24.90 -7.83 -26.38
C GLU A 960 -24.17 -9.13 -26.05
N ASP A 961 -23.52 -9.69 -27.06
CA ASP A 961 -22.51 -10.75 -26.99
C ASP A 961 -22.92 -11.94 -26.07
N PRO A 962 -23.98 -12.69 -26.42
CA PRO A 962 -24.54 -13.72 -25.55
C PRO A 962 -23.61 -14.94 -25.45
N ARG A 963 -23.38 -15.44 -24.23
CA ARG A 963 -22.72 -16.71 -23.95
C ARG A 963 -23.73 -17.64 -23.32
N VAL A 964 -23.91 -18.82 -23.91
CA VAL A 964 -24.96 -19.75 -23.52
C VAL A 964 -24.39 -21.07 -23.01
N VAL A 965 -25.01 -21.60 -21.97
CA VAL A 965 -24.69 -22.90 -21.40
C VAL A 965 -25.96 -23.57 -20.89
N ILE A 966 -26.00 -24.90 -20.96
CA ILE A 966 -27.08 -25.68 -20.36
C ILE A 966 -26.67 -26.02 -18.93
N VAL A 967 -27.54 -25.70 -17.97
CA VAL A 967 -27.42 -26.14 -16.58
C VAL A 967 -28.74 -26.79 -16.22
N ASP A 968 -28.70 -28.06 -15.82
CA ASP A 968 -29.89 -28.88 -15.58
C ASP A 968 -30.86 -28.88 -16.78
N ASP A 969 -32.11 -28.41 -16.62
CA ASP A 969 -33.13 -28.34 -17.68
C ASP A 969 -33.30 -26.93 -18.30
N GLU A 970 -32.45 -25.97 -17.94
CA GLU A 970 -32.51 -24.58 -18.42
C GLU A 970 -31.27 -24.20 -19.26
N LEU A 971 -31.52 -23.45 -20.33
CA LEU A 971 -30.51 -22.72 -21.08
C LEU A 971 -30.28 -21.38 -20.37
N TYR A 972 -29.08 -21.22 -19.80
CA TYR A 972 -28.63 -19.96 -19.22
C TYR A 972 -27.87 -19.14 -20.27
N MET A 973 -28.17 -17.84 -20.32
CA MET A 973 -27.51 -16.86 -21.17
C MET A 973 -26.93 -15.76 -20.30
N LEU A 974 -25.60 -15.65 -20.28
CA LEU A 974 -24.92 -14.45 -19.78
C LEU A 974 -24.70 -13.50 -20.95
N TYR A 975 -25.06 -12.23 -20.77
CA TYR A 975 -24.98 -11.22 -21.83
C TYR A 975 -24.61 -9.86 -21.24
N THR A 976 -24.08 -8.98 -22.07
CA THR A 976 -23.84 -7.59 -21.68
C THR A 976 -25.11 -6.77 -21.87
N ALA A 977 -25.68 -6.28 -20.78
CA ALA A 977 -26.72 -5.27 -20.77
C ALA A 977 -26.07 -3.87 -20.82
N TYR A 978 -26.43 -3.08 -21.82
CA TYR A 978 -25.89 -1.73 -22.01
C TYR A 978 -27.00 -0.69 -21.90
N ASP A 979 -26.86 0.25 -20.96
CA ASP A 979 -27.83 1.34 -20.73
C ASP A 979 -27.47 2.63 -21.50
N GLY A 980 -26.33 2.66 -22.19
CA GLY A 980 -25.78 3.86 -22.85
C GLY A 980 -24.67 4.57 -22.07
N SER A 981 -24.55 4.30 -20.78
CA SER A 981 -23.53 4.86 -19.87
C SER A 981 -22.58 3.79 -19.36
N ILE A 982 -23.09 2.63 -18.93
CA ILE A 982 -22.35 1.51 -18.37
C ILE A 982 -22.76 0.19 -19.04
N ALA A 983 -21.77 -0.65 -19.31
CA ALA A 983 -21.98 -2.02 -19.78
C ALA A 983 -21.79 -2.99 -18.62
N GLN A 984 -22.81 -3.80 -18.33
CA GLN A 984 -22.84 -4.72 -17.19
C GLN A 984 -23.23 -6.12 -17.62
N ILE A 985 -22.78 -7.12 -16.87
CA ILE A 985 -23.19 -8.50 -17.08
C ILE A 985 -24.58 -8.73 -16.49
N SER A 986 -25.46 -9.32 -17.30
CA SER A 986 -26.78 -9.80 -16.91
C SER A 986 -26.95 -11.27 -17.23
N ALA A 987 -27.83 -11.93 -16.48
CA ALA A 987 -28.21 -13.31 -16.72
C ALA A 987 -29.68 -13.42 -17.11
N ALA A 988 -29.97 -14.31 -18.06
CA ALA A 988 -31.31 -14.75 -18.38
C ALA A 988 -31.35 -16.28 -18.49
N SER A 989 -32.49 -16.90 -18.23
CA SER A 989 -32.66 -18.34 -18.47
C SER A 989 -34.02 -18.69 -19.07
N ILE A 990 -34.06 -19.80 -19.80
CA ILE A 990 -35.27 -20.36 -20.40
C ILE A 990 -35.19 -21.88 -20.32
N LYS A 991 -36.32 -22.57 -20.08
CA LYS A 991 -36.31 -24.05 -20.15
C LYS A 991 -35.96 -24.50 -21.56
N ILE A 992 -35.15 -25.55 -21.69
CA ILE A 992 -34.80 -26.11 -23.01
C ILE A 992 -36.06 -26.45 -23.81
N ASP A 993 -37.07 -27.00 -23.14
CA ASP A 993 -38.34 -27.34 -23.75
C ASP A 993 -39.09 -26.11 -24.29
N ASP A 994 -39.07 -24.98 -23.57
CA ASP A 994 -39.65 -23.72 -24.03
C ASP A 994 -38.86 -23.13 -25.22
N PHE A 995 -37.53 -23.19 -25.15
CA PHE A 995 -36.64 -22.72 -26.22
C PHE A 995 -36.83 -23.49 -27.53
N LEU A 996 -36.84 -24.83 -27.48
CA LEU A 996 -37.04 -25.69 -28.65
C LEU A 996 -38.43 -25.53 -29.27
N ASN A 997 -39.44 -25.22 -28.45
CA ASN A 997 -40.81 -24.94 -28.89
C ASN A 997 -41.06 -23.46 -29.23
N ARG A 998 -40.00 -22.63 -29.34
CA ARG A 998 -40.07 -21.21 -29.74
C ARG A 998 -40.93 -20.33 -28.82
N ARG A 999 -41.03 -20.67 -27.53
CA ARG A 999 -41.75 -19.88 -26.52
C ARG A 999 -40.83 -18.83 -25.89
N PHE A 1000 -40.28 -17.94 -26.73
CA PHE A 1000 -39.25 -16.97 -26.30
C PHE A 1000 -39.79 -15.90 -25.34
N ASP A 1001 -41.11 -15.71 -25.25
CA ASP A 1001 -41.75 -14.91 -24.21
C ASP A 1001 -41.51 -15.45 -22.78
N ARG A 1002 -41.00 -16.69 -22.65
CA ARG A 1002 -40.69 -17.35 -21.37
C ARG A 1002 -39.27 -17.14 -20.86
N TRP A 1003 -38.45 -16.32 -21.52
CA TRP A 1003 -37.17 -15.90 -20.97
C TRP A 1003 -37.37 -15.24 -19.60
N LYS A 1004 -36.63 -15.72 -18.59
CA LYS A 1004 -36.58 -15.14 -17.25
C LYS A 1004 -35.32 -14.33 -17.11
N ARG A 1005 -35.42 -13.01 -17.01
CA ARG A 1005 -34.30 -12.16 -16.56
C ARG A 1005 -33.99 -12.47 -15.11
N ARG A 1006 -32.76 -12.87 -14.83
CA ARG A 1006 -32.28 -13.21 -13.48
C ARG A 1006 -31.67 -12.00 -12.76
N GLY A 1007 -31.29 -10.95 -13.48
CA GLY A 1007 -30.71 -9.72 -12.94
C GLY A 1007 -29.26 -9.50 -13.38
N HIS A 1008 -28.64 -8.42 -12.91
CA HIS A 1008 -27.20 -8.19 -13.10
C HIS A 1008 -26.38 -9.14 -12.23
N ALA A 1009 -25.23 -9.58 -12.74
CA ALA A 1009 -24.24 -10.30 -11.93
C ALA A 1009 -23.58 -9.38 -10.91
N PHE A 1010 -23.19 -8.19 -11.34
CA PHE A 1010 -22.60 -7.16 -10.50
C PHE A 1010 -23.26 -5.83 -10.80
N GLU A 1011 -23.81 -5.19 -9.78
CA GLU A 1011 -24.43 -3.87 -9.91
C GLU A 1011 -23.36 -2.76 -9.95
N ASP A 1012 -23.58 -1.75 -10.79
CA ASP A 1012 -22.73 -0.56 -10.97
C ASP A 1012 -21.24 -0.81 -11.26
N ILE A 1013 -20.90 -1.97 -11.85
CA ILE A 1013 -19.53 -2.31 -12.26
C ILE A 1013 -19.47 -2.51 -13.77
N TRP A 1014 -18.52 -1.82 -14.42
CA TRP A 1014 -18.23 -2.03 -15.83
C TRP A 1014 -17.59 -3.41 -16.04
N ASP A 1015 -18.36 -4.33 -16.62
CA ASP A 1015 -18.01 -5.74 -16.71
C ASP A 1015 -18.53 -6.36 -18.02
N LYS A 1016 -17.73 -7.25 -18.61
CA LYS A 1016 -18.01 -7.90 -19.91
C LYS A 1016 -17.56 -9.36 -19.93
N ASP A 1017 -17.95 -10.08 -20.97
CA ASP A 1017 -17.45 -11.43 -21.30
C ASP A 1017 -17.68 -12.48 -20.22
N ALA A 1018 -18.85 -12.47 -19.60
CA ALA A 1018 -19.15 -13.48 -18.62
C ALA A 1018 -19.48 -14.83 -19.26
N ILE A 1019 -18.93 -15.89 -18.69
CA ILE A 1019 -19.27 -17.29 -18.99
C ILE A 1019 -19.62 -18.02 -17.70
N LEU A 1020 -20.52 -18.99 -17.80
CA LEU A 1020 -20.94 -19.85 -16.70
C LEU A 1020 -20.45 -21.28 -16.97
N PHE A 1021 -19.90 -21.93 -15.95
CA PHE A 1021 -19.56 -23.34 -16.04
C PHE A 1021 -20.83 -24.21 -16.04
N PRO A 1022 -20.88 -25.27 -16.86
CA PRO A 1022 -22.10 -26.07 -17.05
C PRO A 1022 -22.48 -26.94 -15.84
N GLU A 1023 -21.57 -27.13 -14.89
CA GLU A 1023 -21.78 -27.94 -13.70
C GLU A 1023 -21.16 -27.29 -12.46
N LYS A 1024 -21.58 -27.73 -11.28
CA LYS A 1024 -20.96 -27.32 -10.02
C LYS A 1024 -19.53 -27.85 -9.92
N ILE A 1025 -18.61 -27.01 -9.47
CA ILE A 1025 -17.24 -27.39 -9.13
C ILE A 1025 -17.06 -27.15 -7.63
N ARG A 1026 -16.68 -28.21 -6.89
CA ARG A 1026 -16.60 -28.18 -5.40
C ARG A 1026 -17.88 -27.60 -4.76
N ASP A 1027 -19.03 -28.12 -5.20
CA ASP A 1027 -20.38 -27.73 -4.77
C ASP A 1027 -20.83 -26.29 -5.08
N LYS A 1028 -20.03 -25.52 -5.82
CA LYS A 1028 -20.31 -24.13 -6.20
C LYS A 1028 -20.49 -23.97 -7.70
N TYR A 1029 -21.37 -23.06 -8.09
CA TYR A 1029 -21.43 -22.54 -9.45
C TYR A 1029 -20.28 -21.55 -9.68
N VAL A 1030 -19.72 -21.55 -10.89
CA VAL A 1030 -18.52 -20.78 -11.21
C VAL A 1030 -18.80 -19.89 -12.41
N ILE A 1031 -18.51 -18.60 -12.29
CA ILE A 1031 -18.58 -17.63 -13.37
C ILE A 1031 -17.17 -17.08 -13.63
N TYR A 1032 -16.78 -17.01 -14.90
CA TYR A 1032 -15.74 -16.06 -15.29
C TYR A 1032 -16.36 -14.81 -15.87
N HIS A 1033 -15.70 -13.68 -15.68
CA HIS A 1033 -16.11 -12.38 -16.19
C HIS A 1033 -14.89 -11.45 -16.30
N ARG A 1034 -15.06 -10.24 -16.84
CA ARG A 1034 -13.95 -9.33 -17.15
C ARG A 1034 -14.23 -7.91 -16.67
N ILE A 1035 -13.68 -7.60 -15.50
CA ILE A 1035 -13.38 -6.22 -15.15
C ILE A 1035 -12.08 -5.86 -15.87
N GLU A 1036 -12.21 -5.06 -16.94
CA GLU A 1036 -11.12 -4.73 -17.85
C GLU A 1036 -9.86 -4.30 -17.09
N PRO A 1037 -8.67 -4.83 -17.38
CA PRO A 1037 -8.35 -5.68 -18.54
C PRO A 1037 -8.30 -7.19 -18.25
N SER A 1038 -8.65 -7.65 -17.05
CA SER A 1038 -8.33 -8.99 -16.55
C SER A 1038 -9.53 -9.92 -16.45
N VAL A 1039 -9.29 -11.23 -16.49
CA VAL A 1039 -10.33 -12.25 -16.29
C VAL A 1039 -10.40 -12.63 -14.81
N TRP A 1040 -11.61 -12.59 -14.27
CA TRP A 1040 -11.94 -12.88 -12.89
C TRP A 1040 -12.72 -14.19 -12.78
N VAL A 1041 -12.58 -14.87 -11.64
CA VAL A 1041 -13.45 -15.97 -11.22
C VAL A 1041 -14.28 -15.54 -10.02
N SER A 1042 -15.55 -15.93 -10.04
CA SER A 1042 -16.52 -15.73 -8.96
C SER A 1042 -17.29 -17.01 -8.69
N TYR A 1043 -17.64 -17.24 -7.42
CA TYR A 1043 -18.30 -18.47 -6.96
C TYR A 1043 -19.66 -18.19 -6.33
N MET A 1044 -20.63 -19.07 -6.55
CA MET A 1044 -21.98 -18.97 -5.98
C MET A 1044 -22.46 -20.33 -5.44
N ASP A 1045 -23.18 -20.34 -4.32
CA ASP A 1045 -23.79 -21.57 -3.78
C ASP A 1045 -25.07 -21.96 -4.55
N SER A 1046 -25.80 -20.97 -5.04
CA SER A 1046 -26.99 -21.06 -5.90
C SER A 1046 -26.87 -20.13 -7.11
N LEU A 1047 -27.57 -20.42 -8.23
CA LEU A 1047 -27.62 -19.54 -9.41
C LEU A 1047 -28.57 -18.36 -9.18
N GLU A 1048 -28.24 -17.53 -8.20
CA GLU A 1048 -28.93 -16.29 -7.86
C GLU A 1048 -28.07 -15.09 -8.24
N PHE A 1049 -28.73 -14.05 -8.73
CA PHE A 1049 -28.11 -12.80 -9.18
C PHE A 1049 -28.72 -11.66 -8.37
N PRO A 1050 -27.92 -10.72 -7.82
CA PRO A 1050 -26.47 -10.55 -8.01
C PRO A 1050 -25.61 -11.64 -7.34
N VAL A 1051 -24.40 -11.80 -7.86
CA VAL A 1051 -23.38 -12.72 -7.34
C VAL A 1051 -22.97 -12.27 -5.92
N PRO A 1052 -22.63 -13.19 -4.98
CA PRO A 1052 -22.11 -12.82 -3.66
C PRO A 1052 -20.92 -11.86 -3.76
N LYS A 1053 -20.73 -10.98 -2.77
CA LYS A 1053 -19.67 -9.95 -2.78
C LYS A 1053 -18.31 -10.48 -2.30
N GLU A 1054 -18.23 -11.77 -1.97
CA GLU A 1054 -17.03 -12.43 -1.47
C GLU A 1054 -16.50 -13.46 -2.46
N ASN A 1055 -15.22 -13.82 -2.30
CA ASN A 1055 -14.54 -14.88 -3.06
C ASN A 1055 -14.40 -14.58 -4.56
N HIS A 1056 -13.97 -13.37 -4.89
CA HIS A 1056 -13.56 -13.00 -6.24
C HIS A 1056 -12.05 -13.10 -6.36
N SER A 1057 -11.55 -13.57 -7.50
CA SER A 1057 -10.10 -13.59 -7.74
C SER A 1057 -9.78 -13.27 -9.19
N ILE A 1058 -8.69 -12.55 -9.41
CA ILE A 1058 -8.11 -12.40 -10.74
C ILE A 1058 -7.36 -13.70 -11.05
N ILE A 1059 -7.73 -14.34 -12.16
CA ILE A 1059 -7.10 -15.58 -12.61
C ILE A 1059 -5.87 -15.25 -13.45
N PHE A 1060 -6.04 -14.37 -14.43
CA PHE A 1060 -4.96 -13.90 -15.31
C PHE A 1060 -5.31 -12.56 -15.95
N GLY A 1061 -4.26 -11.80 -16.29
CA GLY A 1061 -4.36 -10.54 -17.02
C GLY A 1061 -3.74 -10.58 -18.41
N PRO A 1062 -3.69 -9.42 -19.08
CA PRO A 1062 -2.95 -9.22 -20.33
C PRO A 1062 -1.47 -9.54 -20.12
N ARG A 1063 -0.83 -10.19 -21.10
CA ARG A 1063 0.61 -10.50 -21.01
C ARG A 1063 1.45 -9.28 -21.33
N ALA A 1064 2.60 -9.15 -20.68
CA ALA A 1064 3.44 -7.97 -20.86
C ALA A 1064 4.11 -7.91 -22.26
N GLY A 1065 4.68 -6.75 -22.59
CA GLY A 1065 5.53 -6.55 -23.76
C GLY A 1065 4.79 -6.60 -25.09
N ARG A 1066 5.33 -7.33 -26.08
CA ARG A 1066 4.84 -7.35 -27.46
C ARG A 1066 3.85 -8.49 -27.78
N MET A 1067 3.32 -9.13 -26.74
CA MET A 1067 2.38 -10.24 -26.91
C MET A 1067 1.09 -9.78 -27.59
N TRP A 1068 0.45 -10.70 -28.32
CA TRP A 1068 -0.78 -10.40 -29.08
C TRP A 1068 -2.01 -10.10 -28.20
N ASP A 1069 -1.91 -10.36 -26.90
CA ASP A 1069 -2.95 -10.15 -25.90
C ASP A 1069 -2.46 -9.27 -24.74
N SER A 1070 -1.69 -8.23 -25.07
CA SER A 1070 -0.99 -7.38 -24.11
C SER A 1070 -1.76 -6.16 -23.60
N LEU A 1071 -2.86 -5.79 -24.25
CA LEU A 1071 -3.68 -4.64 -23.85
C LEU A 1071 -4.85 -5.07 -22.98
N LYS A 1072 -5.67 -6.01 -23.48
CA LYS A 1072 -6.78 -6.58 -22.73
C LYS A 1072 -7.16 -7.96 -23.22
N ILE A 1073 -7.81 -8.72 -22.36
CA ILE A 1073 -8.31 -10.07 -22.62
C ILE A 1073 -9.76 -10.21 -22.16
N GLY A 1074 -10.42 -11.28 -22.58
CA GLY A 1074 -11.73 -11.66 -22.05
C GLY A 1074 -12.13 -13.07 -22.49
N ALA A 1075 -13.02 -13.69 -21.74
CA ALA A 1075 -13.51 -15.02 -22.09
C ALA A 1075 -14.30 -14.96 -23.42
N GLY A 1076 -14.04 -15.91 -24.31
CA GLY A 1076 -14.78 -16.02 -25.56
C GLY A 1076 -15.93 -16.98 -25.39
N THR A 1077 -15.59 -18.27 -25.41
CA THR A 1077 -16.54 -19.39 -25.42
C THR A 1077 -16.90 -19.85 -24.02
N GLN A 1078 -18.05 -20.51 -23.90
CA GLN A 1078 -18.34 -21.34 -22.74
C GLN A 1078 -17.24 -22.42 -22.53
N PRO A 1079 -17.09 -22.96 -21.29
CA PRO A 1079 -16.14 -24.03 -21.02
C PRO A 1079 -16.54 -25.34 -21.72
N LEU A 1080 -15.62 -25.91 -22.50
CA LEU A 1080 -15.77 -27.24 -23.11
C LEU A 1080 -15.01 -28.28 -22.29
N LYS A 1081 -15.70 -29.30 -21.81
CA LYS A 1081 -15.08 -30.36 -21.01
C LYS A 1081 -14.31 -31.31 -21.93
N THR A 1082 -13.00 -31.38 -21.75
CA THR A 1082 -12.14 -32.37 -22.43
C THR A 1082 -11.73 -33.46 -21.44
N ARG A 1083 -10.99 -34.49 -21.85
CA ARG A 1083 -10.32 -35.41 -20.91
C ARG A 1083 -9.20 -34.75 -20.08
N TYR A 1084 -8.68 -33.60 -20.51
CA TYR A 1084 -7.54 -32.93 -19.90
C TYR A 1084 -7.92 -31.84 -18.89
N GLY A 1085 -9.03 -31.15 -19.12
CA GLY A 1085 -9.51 -30.01 -18.34
C GLY A 1085 -10.65 -29.29 -19.07
N TRP A 1086 -10.99 -28.09 -18.60
CA TRP A 1086 -11.95 -27.21 -19.28
C TRP A 1086 -11.24 -26.35 -20.31
N LEU A 1087 -11.52 -26.59 -21.59
CA LEU A 1087 -10.96 -25.84 -22.72
C LEU A 1087 -11.86 -24.67 -23.07
N MET A 1088 -11.27 -23.48 -23.23
CA MET A 1088 -11.97 -22.27 -23.67
C MET A 1088 -11.17 -21.56 -24.75
N VAL A 1089 -11.87 -20.96 -25.70
CA VAL A 1089 -11.29 -19.96 -26.61
C VAL A 1089 -11.51 -18.59 -25.97
N TYR A 1090 -10.44 -17.81 -25.84
CA TYR A 1090 -10.48 -16.46 -25.30
C TYR A 1090 -10.00 -15.47 -26.35
N HIS A 1091 -10.39 -14.20 -26.21
CA HIS A 1091 -9.88 -13.14 -27.07
C HIS A 1091 -8.78 -12.35 -26.37
N GLY A 1092 -7.84 -11.85 -27.16
CA GLY A 1092 -6.77 -10.97 -26.73
C GLY A 1092 -6.58 -9.83 -27.69
N VAL A 1093 -6.24 -8.67 -27.14
CA VAL A 1093 -6.06 -7.41 -27.86
C VAL A 1093 -4.63 -6.94 -27.64
N ASP A 1094 -3.93 -6.59 -28.72
CA ASP A 1094 -2.61 -5.97 -28.63
C ASP A 1094 -2.70 -4.45 -28.55
N ARG A 1095 -1.55 -3.78 -28.39
CA ARG A 1095 -1.47 -2.31 -28.34
C ARG A 1095 -1.88 -1.62 -29.65
N ASN A 1096 -1.89 -2.35 -30.78
CA ASN A 1096 -2.40 -1.87 -32.06
C ASN A 1096 -3.92 -2.08 -32.21
N ARG A 1097 -4.60 -2.54 -31.14
CA ARG A 1097 -6.04 -2.81 -31.07
C ARG A 1097 -6.50 -3.92 -32.03
N VAL A 1098 -5.62 -4.85 -32.38
CA VAL A 1098 -5.99 -6.03 -33.18
C VAL A 1098 -6.52 -7.13 -32.27
N TYR A 1099 -7.74 -7.60 -32.52
CA TYR A 1099 -8.35 -8.68 -31.74
C TYR A 1099 -8.05 -10.03 -32.38
N ARG A 1100 -7.53 -10.95 -31.58
CA ARG A 1100 -7.20 -12.32 -31.98
C ARG A 1100 -7.77 -13.32 -30.99
N LEU A 1101 -7.87 -14.58 -31.40
CA LEU A 1101 -8.31 -15.68 -30.53
C LEU A 1101 -7.11 -16.52 -30.09
N GLY A 1102 -7.12 -16.95 -28.84
CA GLY A 1102 -6.21 -17.96 -28.27
C GLY A 1102 -7.00 -18.98 -27.46
N VAL A 1103 -6.31 -19.94 -26.85
CA VAL A 1103 -6.94 -20.97 -26.02
C VAL A 1103 -6.35 -21.03 -24.62
N ILE A 1104 -7.20 -21.34 -23.66
CA ILE A 1104 -6.81 -21.69 -22.29
C ILE A 1104 -7.40 -23.04 -21.91
N LEU A 1105 -6.67 -23.77 -21.07
CA LEU A 1105 -7.12 -24.99 -20.41
C LEU A 1105 -7.01 -24.77 -18.90
N VAL A 1106 -8.07 -25.05 -18.15
CA VAL A 1106 -8.09 -24.91 -16.68
C VAL A 1106 -8.44 -26.24 -16.01
N ASP A 1107 -8.05 -26.39 -14.74
CA ASP A 1107 -8.26 -27.61 -13.96
C ASP A 1107 -9.75 -27.87 -13.69
N PHE A 1108 -10.13 -29.15 -13.61
CA PHE A 1108 -11.53 -29.54 -13.34
C PHE A 1108 -12.02 -29.12 -11.96
N SER A 1109 -11.13 -29.24 -10.97
CA SER A 1109 -11.44 -29.03 -9.57
C SER A 1109 -11.07 -27.62 -9.11
N ALA A 1110 -10.04 -27.03 -9.72
CA ALA A 1110 -9.54 -25.69 -9.43
C ALA A 1110 -9.68 -24.80 -10.68
N PRO A 1111 -10.89 -24.29 -10.99
CA PRO A 1111 -11.10 -23.46 -12.17
C PRO A 1111 -10.24 -22.20 -12.17
N GLU A 1112 -9.71 -21.76 -11.03
CA GLU A 1112 -8.75 -20.67 -10.93
C GLU A 1112 -7.31 -21.01 -11.41
N ARG A 1113 -7.02 -22.28 -11.69
CA ARG A 1113 -5.68 -22.76 -12.08
C ARG A 1113 -5.59 -22.97 -13.59
N LEU A 1114 -4.72 -22.22 -14.28
CA LEU A 1114 -4.39 -22.48 -15.68
C LEU A 1114 -3.44 -23.68 -15.81
N LEU A 1115 -3.84 -24.65 -16.63
CA LEU A 1115 -3.03 -25.80 -17.05
C LEU A 1115 -2.28 -25.52 -18.35
N TYR A 1116 -2.83 -24.64 -19.20
CA TYR A 1116 -2.23 -24.24 -20.46
C TYR A 1116 -2.85 -22.92 -20.95
N ARG A 1117 -2.04 -22.05 -21.54
CA ARG A 1117 -2.47 -20.85 -22.28
C ARG A 1117 -1.62 -20.76 -23.55
N SER A 1118 -2.24 -20.65 -24.72
CA SER A 1118 -1.50 -20.64 -25.97
C SER A 1118 -0.54 -19.43 -26.04
N PRO A 1119 0.75 -19.64 -26.39
CA PRO A 1119 1.68 -18.53 -26.60
C PRO A 1119 1.30 -17.73 -27.85
N ASN A 1120 0.83 -18.41 -28.91
CA ASN A 1120 0.38 -17.83 -30.16
C ASN A 1120 -1.16 -17.61 -30.21
N PRO A 1121 -1.64 -16.72 -31.08
CA PRO A 1121 -3.05 -16.72 -31.47
C PRO A 1121 -3.34 -17.98 -32.30
N VAL A 1122 -4.51 -18.59 -32.08
CA VAL A 1122 -5.05 -19.67 -32.90
C VAL A 1122 -5.87 -19.14 -34.08
N LEU A 1123 -6.31 -17.87 -34.03
CA LEU A 1123 -6.94 -17.19 -35.16
C LEU A 1123 -6.60 -15.69 -35.13
N SER A 1124 -6.16 -15.16 -36.26
CA SER A 1124 -5.91 -13.73 -36.47
C SER A 1124 -6.75 -13.21 -37.65
N PRO A 1125 -7.03 -11.91 -37.74
CA PRO A 1125 -7.64 -11.33 -38.93
C PRO A 1125 -6.68 -11.46 -40.13
N GLU A 1126 -7.10 -12.18 -41.18
CA GLU A 1126 -6.28 -12.40 -42.39
C GLU A 1126 -7.09 -12.22 -43.68
N THR A 1127 -8.41 -12.46 -43.64
CA THR A 1127 -9.30 -12.31 -44.79
C THR A 1127 -9.88 -10.90 -44.87
N GLU A 1128 -10.36 -10.48 -46.05
CA GLU A 1128 -10.97 -9.15 -46.27
C GLU A 1128 -12.09 -8.83 -45.27
N HIS A 1129 -12.95 -9.82 -44.98
CA HIS A 1129 -14.04 -9.69 -44.00
C HIS A 1129 -13.57 -9.55 -42.54
N GLU A 1130 -12.41 -10.12 -42.18
CA GLU A 1130 -11.86 -10.04 -40.82
C GLU A 1130 -11.02 -8.77 -40.61
N ILE A 1131 -10.29 -8.36 -41.65
CA ILE A 1131 -9.52 -7.11 -41.67
C ILE A 1131 -10.48 -5.91 -41.70
N GLY A 1132 -11.63 -6.05 -42.39
CA GLY A 1132 -12.64 -5.00 -42.50
C GLY A 1132 -12.30 -3.98 -43.57
N THR A 1133 -12.14 -4.44 -44.83
CA THR A 1133 -11.83 -3.56 -45.97
C THR A 1133 -13.06 -2.85 -46.58
N ASP A 1134 -14.28 -3.27 -46.21
CA ASP A 1134 -15.58 -2.71 -46.62
C ASP A 1134 -16.27 -1.95 -45.45
N ASP A 1135 -17.55 -1.59 -45.59
CA ASP A 1135 -18.39 -0.99 -44.53
C ASP A 1135 -18.52 -1.96 -43.34
N CYS A 1136 -17.67 -1.75 -42.33
CA CYS A 1136 -17.57 -2.57 -41.12
C CYS A 1136 -17.60 -1.71 -39.86
N TRP A 1137 -18.02 -2.30 -38.74
CA TRP A 1137 -18.05 -1.58 -37.47
C TRP A 1137 -16.64 -1.38 -36.91
N VAL A 1138 -15.88 -2.47 -36.71
CA VAL A 1138 -14.55 -2.42 -36.09
C VAL A 1138 -13.57 -3.28 -36.91
N PRO A 1139 -12.61 -2.67 -37.62
CA PRO A 1139 -11.65 -3.42 -38.43
C PRO A 1139 -10.63 -4.18 -37.58
N ASN A 1140 -10.00 -5.20 -38.18
CA ASN A 1140 -9.00 -6.08 -37.55
C ASN A 1140 -9.51 -6.81 -36.30
N VAL A 1141 -10.72 -7.38 -36.40
CA VAL A 1141 -11.36 -8.12 -35.31
C VAL A 1141 -11.75 -9.53 -35.71
N VAL A 1142 -11.28 -10.51 -34.94
CA VAL A 1142 -11.92 -11.82 -34.79
C VAL A 1142 -12.32 -12.03 -33.32
N PHE A 1143 -13.59 -12.34 -33.07
CA PHE A 1143 -14.17 -12.42 -31.72
C PHE A 1143 -15.13 -13.61 -31.62
N THR A 1144 -15.18 -14.34 -30.52
CA THR A 1144 -16.13 -15.48 -30.38
C THR A 1144 -16.88 -15.41 -29.05
N CYS A 1145 -18.14 -15.84 -29.06
CA CYS A 1145 -18.96 -16.04 -27.87
C CYS A 1145 -19.38 -17.52 -27.70
N GLY A 1146 -19.01 -18.39 -28.64
CA GLY A 1146 -19.60 -19.71 -28.76
C GLY A 1146 -18.76 -20.71 -29.52
N ALA A 1147 -18.45 -21.83 -28.88
CA ALA A 1147 -17.89 -23.00 -29.52
C ALA A 1147 -18.59 -24.27 -29.04
N VAL A 1148 -18.79 -25.23 -29.93
CA VAL A 1148 -19.48 -26.49 -29.64
C VAL A 1148 -18.72 -27.66 -30.24
N PRO A 1149 -18.85 -28.88 -29.68
CA PRO A 1149 -18.33 -30.05 -30.37
C PRO A 1149 -19.06 -30.28 -31.69
N ALA A 1150 -18.36 -30.84 -32.67
CA ALA A 1150 -18.94 -31.18 -33.97
C ALA A 1150 -19.99 -32.30 -33.85
N GLU A 1151 -19.83 -33.19 -32.87
CA GLU A 1151 -20.77 -34.24 -32.51
C GLU A 1151 -21.30 -34.01 -31.08
N ASP A 1152 -22.46 -34.57 -30.75
CA ASP A 1152 -23.05 -34.43 -29.41
C ASP A 1152 -22.32 -35.33 -28.41
N LYS A 1153 -21.32 -34.75 -27.72
CA LYS A 1153 -20.43 -35.46 -26.79
C LYS A 1153 -20.08 -34.59 -25.59
N ASP A 1154 -20.26 -35.14 -24.39
CA ASP A 1154 -20.06 -34.42 -23.12
C ASP A 1154 -18.58 -34.18 -22.77
N ILE A 1155 -17.72 -35.17 -23.03
CA ILE A 1155 -16.28 -35.12 -22.72
C ILE A 1155 -15.51 -35.36 -24.01
N LEU A 1156 -14.70 -34.39 -24.41
CA LEU A 1156 -13.97 -34.43 -25.67
C LEU A 1156 -12.59 -35.09 -25.54
N ASP A 1157 -12.29 -35.96 -26.50
CA ASP A 1157 -11.01 -36.62 -26.77
C ASP A 1157 -10.24 -35.86 -27.86
N ASP A 1158 -8.98 -36.23 -28.06
CA ASP A 1158 -7.99 -35.54 -28.89
C ASP A 1158 -8.45 -35.33 -30.34
N ASP A 1159 -9.10 -36.34 -30.93
CA ASP A 1159 -9.54 -36.33 -32.34
C ASP A 1159 -10.91 -35.65 -32.53
N ASP A 1160 -11.60 -35.30 -31.44
CA ASP A 1160 -12.90 -34.67 -31.53
C ASP A 1160 -12.76 -33.24 -32.07
N LYS A 1161 -13.57 -32.94 -33.09
CA LYS A 1161 -13.60 -31.62 -33.72
C LYS A 1161 -14.48 -30.65 -32.92
N ILE A 1162 -13.99 -29.42 -32.77
CA ILE A 1162 -14.70 -28.28 -32.21
C ILE A 1162 -15.03 -27.30 -33.34
N LEU A 1163 -16.25 -26.75 -33.29
CA LEU A 1163 -16.77 -25.73 -34.18
C LEU A 1163 -16.75 -24.40 -33.42
N VAL A 1164 -15.99 -23.42 -33.91
CA VAL A 1164 -15.86 -22.08 -33.30
C VAL A 1164 -16.57 -21.08 -34.20
N TYR A 1165 -17.67 -20.52 -33.72
CA TYR A 1165 -18.39 -19.46 -34.43
C TYR A 1165 -17.83 -18.12 -33.98
N TYR A 1166 -17.39 -17.29 -34.92
CA TYR A 1166 -16.71 -16.04 -34.60
C TYR A 1166 -17.24 -14.87 -35.43
N GLY A 1167 -17.34 -13.71 -34.80
CA GLY A 1167 -17.54 -12.42 -35.45
C GLY A 1167 -16.27 -12.01 -36.21
N ALA A 1168 -16.45 -11.48 -37.41
CA ALA A 1168 -15.40 -10.89 -38.24
C ALA A 1168 -15.70 -9.40 -38.46
N ALA A 1169 -14.73 -8.55 -38.09
CA ALA A 1169 -14.80 -7.09 -38.13
C ALA A 1169 -16.07 -6.47 -37.50
N ASP A 1170 -16.61 -7.11 -36.44
CA ASP A 1170 -17.90 -6.74 -35.81
C ASP A 1170 -19.04 -6.54 -36.84
N THR A 1171 -19.06 -7.36 -37.90
CA THR A 1171 -19.97 -7.17 -39.05
C THR A 1171 -20.61 -8.47 -39.53
N TYR A 1172 -19.82 -9.55 -39.57
CA TYR A 1172 -20.23 -10.85 -40.09
C TYR A 1172 -20.02 -11.96 -39.06
N ILE A 1173 -20.70 -13.09 -39.24
CA ILE A 1173 -20.40 -14.33 -38.49
C ILE A 1173 -19.79 -15.35 -39.43
N CYS A 1174 -18.69 -15.92 -38.97
CA CYS A 1174 -17.87 -16.91 -39.63
C CYS A 1174 -17.77 -18.18 -38.77
N LEU A 1175 -17.28 -19.26 -39.38
CA LEU A 1175 -17.01 -20.54 -38.73
C LEU A 1175 -15.54 -20.93 -38.94
N ALA A 1176 -14.91 -21.46 -37.90
CA ALA A 1176 -13.63 -22.14 -37.99
C ALA A 1176 -13.66 -23.45 -37.18
N THR A 1177 -12.75 -24.37 -37.50
CA THR A 1177 -12.71 -25.70 -36.88
C THR A 1177 -11.29 -26.09 -36.47
N ALA A 1178 -11.17 -26.89 -35.42
CA ALA A 1178 -9.95 -27.57 -35.01
C ALA A 1178 -10.31 -28.82 -34.19
N THR A 1179 -9.36 -29.74 -34.04
CA THR A 1179 -9.51 -30.84 -33.06
C THR A 1179 -9.06 -30.39 -31.66
N VAL A 1180 -9.45 -31.12 -30.62
CA VAL A 1180 -8.92 -30.88 -29.26
C VAL A 1180 -7.39 -31.01 -29.25
N GLY A 1181 -6.84 -31.98 -29.97
CA GLY A 1181 -5.39 -32.22 -30.08
C GLY A 1181 -4.63 -31.12 -30.83
N ASP A 1182 -5.30 -30.38 -31.71
CA ASP A 1182 -4.76 -29.18 -32.37
C ASP A 1182 -4.60 -28.02 -31.38
N LEU A 1183 -5.58 -27.85 -30.48
CA LEU A 1183 -5.65 -26.75 -29.52
C LEU A 1183 -4.85 -27.04 -28.23
N ILE A 1184 -4.73 -28.31 -27.84
CA ILE A 1184 -3.94 -28.76 -26.69
C ILE A 1184 -2.75 -29.59 -27.22
N PRO A 1185 -1.54 -28.99 -27.34
CA PRO A 1185 -0.40 -29.65 -27.93
C PRO A 1185 0.00 -30.95 -27.21
N GLU A 1186 0.56 -31.90 -27.95
CA GLU A 1186 0.90 -33.24 -27.43
C GLU A 1186 1.79 -33.21 -26.18
N ALA A 1187 2.77 -32.30 -26.13
CA ALA A 1187 3.66 -32.19 -24.97
C ALA A 1187 2.92 -31.79 -23.68
N VAL A 1188 1.88 -30.96 -23.80
CA VAL A 1188 1.01 -30.57 -22.68
C VAL A 1188 0.14 -31.76 -22.28
N ARG A 1189 -0.52 -32.40 -23.25
CA ARG A 1189 -1.36 -33.59 -23.04
C ARG A 1189 -0.61 -34.71 -22.29
N ARG A 1190 0.60 -35.04 -22.74
CA ARG A 1190 1.45 -36.06 -22.10
C ARG A 1190 1.78 -35.72 -20.64
N THR A 1191 2.10 -34.45 -20.37
CA THR A 1191 2.41 -33.99 -19.00
C THR A 1191 1.21 -34.19 -18.07
N LEU A 1192 0.01 -33.81 -18.54
CA LEU A 1192 -1.23 -33.95 -17.77
C LEU A 1192 -1.64 -35.42 -17.57
N ASP A 1193 -1.41 -36.29 -18.56
CA ASP A 1193 -1.66 -37.73 -18.43
C ASP A 1193 -0.71 -38.39 -17.41
N THR A 1194 0.57 -37.99 -17.37
CA THR A 1194 1.55 -38.53 -16.41
C THR A 1194 1.39 -38.02 -14.98
N GLY A 1195 0.80 -36.84 -14.78
CA GLY A 1195 0.56 -36.27 -13.44
C GLY A 1195 -0.62 -36.90 -12.69
N ARG A 1196 -1.40 -37.78 -13.37
CA ARG A 1196 -2.60 -38.45 -12.82
C ARG A 1196 -2.36 -39.92 -12.44
N SER A 1197 -1.13 -40.44 -12.58
CA SER A 1197 -0.75 -41.82 -12.21
C SER A 1197 -0.28 -41.96 -10.77
#